data_AF-A0A9P6I3S3-F1
#
_entry.id   AF-A0A9P6I3S3-F1
#
_cell.length_a   1.000
_cell.length_b   1.000
_cell.length_c   1.000
_cell.angle_alpha   90.00
_cell.angle_beta   90.00
_cell.angle_gamma   90.00
#
_symmetry.space_group_name_H-M   'P 1'
#
loop_
_entity.id
_entity.type
_entity.pdbx_description
1 polymer ?
#
loop_
_entity_poly.entity_id
_entity_poly.type
_entity_poly.pdbx_seq_one_letter_code
_entity_poly.pdbx_strand_id
1 'polypeptide(L)'
;MSDPQANEAEKNIEIWKVKKLIKRLEAARGNGTSMISLIIPPKDQISRAAKMLAEEYGTASNIKSRVNRQSVLSAITSTQQRLKLYNKVPPNGLVVYCGEILTSEGKERKVNIDFEPFKPINTSLYLCDNKFHTEALAELLESDQKFGFIIMDGNGALFGTLSGNTRDVVHKFSVDLPKKHGRGGQSALRFARLREEKRHNYVRKVAELAVQNFITNDKVNVAGLILAGSADFKNDLNASDMFDGRLATKVIKVVDVSYGGENGFNQAIELSAETLSNVKFIQEKKLIGKYFEEISQDTGRVCYGIEDTLKALELGAVETLIVFENLEINRWKLKDSQGTEHLLHTTKQQETTNREIFMDKETGQEMEVVTQESFLEWIAEHYKDFGTNLEFVSDRSTEGNQFVKGFGGIGGILRYKVNFEQLADVDDDDDYYDAPLPQGHHLVYFPLQSRPSELMPDGTDPDHCPGASFTRRLWAGGEIRFREAWEDELRLDGRRVGCVETVEDVRPEKGRVWVDLWRRYGARSGGPQTGPAIEERRTLAFLPDIDAPAPARRSLKPPHEATSSLTLTPTQNLLTNFSALTYNAHAIHLDAAWARQEGHPATLVHGPLSLALVLGFLNHLGQRVKWFGYRNLQPLYCGREMTVCVRDRGSGEEGRRWDVWIRDADGGMAVKGTATTVDGFSRAFAACV
;
A
#
# COMPACT_ATOMS: atom_id res chain seq x y z
N MET A 1 -12.26 15.88 28.37
CA MET A 1 -13.42 16.23 27.54
C MET A 1 -13.35 15.34 26.33
N SER A 2 -14.21 14.32 26.24
CA SER A 2 -14.22 13.36 25.12
C SER A 2 -14.78 14.03 23.87
N ASP A 3 -14.04 13.96 22.77
CA ASP A 3 -14.43 14.54 21.48
C ASP A 3 -15.82 14.01 21.03
N PRO A 4 -16.77 14.89 20.67
CA PRO A 4 -18.09 14.48 20.16
C PRO A 4 -18.01 13.59 18.90
N GLN A 5 -16.95 13.72 18.09
CA GLN A 5 -16.75 12.96 16.85
C GLN A 5 -16.41 11.48 17.10
N ALA A 6 -15.69 11.15 18.18
CA ALA A 6 -15.33 9.76 18.49
C ALA A 6 -16.56 8.87 18.71
N ASN A 7 -17.66 9.46 19.20
CA ASN A 7 -18.91 8.76 19.52
C ASN A 7 -19.73 8.40 18.24
N GLU A 8 -19.49 9.09 17.12
CA GLU A 8 -20.23 8.86 15.87
C GLU A 8 -19.63 7.70 15.05
N ALA A 9 -18.29 7.62 14.99
CA ALA A 9 -17.57 6.51 14.37
C ALA A 9 -17.86 5.18 15.09
N GLU A 10 -17.83 5.17 16.42
CA GLU A 10 -18.18 3.99 17.23
C GLU A 10 -19.61 3.52 16.98
N LYS A 11 -20.56 4.46 16.90
CA LYS A 11 -21.95 4.16 16.55
C LYS A 11 -22.08 3.57 15.15
N ASN A 12 -21.25 4.01 14.20
CA ASN A 12 -21.23 3.45 12.85
C ASN A 12 -20.70 2.02 12.82
N ILE A 13 -19.69 1.69 13.64
CA ILE A 13 -19.19 0.32 13.80
C ILE A 13 -20.29 -0.58 14.37
N GLU A 14 -21.02 -0.13 15.39
CA GLU A 14 -22.13 -0.90 15.96
C GLU A 14 -23.29 -1.08 14.96
N ILE A 15 -23.61 -0.04 14.18
CA ILE A 15 -24.57 -0.13 13.07
C ILE A 15 -24.12 -1.17 12.03
N TRP A 16 -22.83 -1.20 11.69
CA TRP A 16 -22.27 -2.18 10.76
C TRP A 16 -22.34 -3.61 11.31
N LYS A 17 -22.01 -3.83 12.59
CA LYS A 17 -22.15 -5.14 13.26
C LYS A 17 -23.59 -5.65 13.18
N VAL A 18 -24.57 -4.78 13.48
CA VAL A 18 -25.99 -5.12 13.38
C VAL A 18 -26.42 -5.41 11.94
N LYS A 19 -25.98 -4.62 10.95
CA LYS A 19 -26.23 -4.90 9.52
C LYS A 19 -25.73 -6.28 9.09
N LYS A 20 -24.48 -6.62 9.48
CA LYS A 20 -23.88 -7.92 9.15
C LYS A 20 -24.60 -9.06 9.86
N LEU A 21 -25.01 -8.85 11.12
CA LEU A 21 -25.81 -9.81 11.88
C LEU A 21 -27.17 -10.06 11.21
N ILE A 22 -27.90 -9.02 10.79
CA ILE A 22 -29.17 -9.17 10.06
C ILE A 22 -28.96 -9.99 8.79
N LYS A 23 -27.93 -9.68 7.99
CA LYS A 23 -27.61 -10.44 6.77
C LYS A 23 -27.34 -11.92 7.07
N ARG A 24 -26.65 -12.23 8.18
CA ARG A 24 -26.41 -13.61 8.65
C ARG A 24 -27.70 -14.30 9.09
N LEU A 25 -28.56 -13.59 9.83
CA LEU A 25 -29.83 -14.11 10.34
C LEU A 25 -30.86 -14.36 9.22
N GLU A 26 -30.90 -13.50 8.20
CA GLU A 26 -31.79 -13.65 7.04
C GLU A 26 -31.37 -14.80 6.12
N ALA A 27 -30.06 -15.04 6.00
CA ALA A 27 -29.52 -16.18 5.26
C ALA A 27 -29.74 -17.51 5.98
N ALA A 28 -29.90 -17.49 7.31
CA ALA A 28 -30.13 -18.69 8.10
C ALA A 28 -31.53 -19.27 7.86
N ARG A 29 -31.59 -20.56 7.51
CA ARG A 29 -32.83 -21.31 7.34
C ARG A 29 -32.82 -22.54 8.25
N GLY A 30 -33.91 -22.72 9.00
CA GLY A 30 -34.14 -23.88 9.84
C GLY A 30 -34.98 -24.94 9.15
N ASN A 31 -34.81 -26.21 9.56
CA ASN A 31 -35.69 -27.31 9.17
C ASN A 31 -36.92 -27.34 10.09
N GLY A 32 -38.00 -26.67 9.68
CA GLY A 32 -39.27 -26.61 10.43
C GLY A 32 -39.42 -25.34 11.27
N THR A 33 -40.30 -25.34 12.27
CA THR A 33 -40.66 -24.14 13.05
C THR A 33 -39.86 -24.03 14.34
N SER A 34 -38.53 -24.04 14.25
CA SER A 34 -37.62 -24.10 15.41
C SER A 34 -36.82 -22.80 15.65
N MET A 35 -37.10 -21.74 14.90
CA MET A 35 -36.38 -20.46 14.98
C MET A 35 -37.18 -19.45 15.80
N ILE A 36 -36.67 -19.11 16.98
CA ILE A 36 -37.28 -18.16 17.90
C ILE A 36 -36.63 -16.78 17.69
N SER A 37 -37.48 -15.78 17.42
CA SER A 37 -37.14 -14.36 17.41
C SER A 37 -37.87 -13.68 18.56
N LEU A 38 -37.12 -13.23 19.59
CA LEU A 38 -37.67 -12.58 20.78
C LEU A 38 -37.08 -11.17 20.92
N ILE A 39 -37.94 -10.15 20.96
CA ILE A 39 -37.57 -8.75 21.15
C ILE A 39 -38.36 -8.21 22.34
N ILE A 40 -37.64 -7.68 23.32
CA ILE A 40 -38.19 -7.13 24.56
C ILE A 40 -37.92 -5.62 24.59
N PRO A 41 -38.95 -4.77 24.64
CA PRO A 41 -38.78 -3.32 24.67
C PRO A 41 -38.17 -2.85 25.99
N PRO A 42 -37.51 -1.68 26.01
CA PRO A 42 -36.97 -1.12 27.24
C PRO A 42 -38.11 -0.81 28.21
N LYS A 43 -37.85 -0.97 29.50
CA LYS A 43 -38.80 -0.85 30.62
C LYS A 43 -39.75 -2.04 30.83
N ASP A 44 -39.81 -3.03 29.94
CA ASP A 44 -40.53 -4.27 30.23
C ASP A 44 -39.77 -5.12 31.27
N GLN A 45 -40.46 -6.09 31.88
CA GLN A 45 -39.88 -6.98 32.88
C GLN A 45 -39.49 -8.32 32.26
N ILE A 46 -38.26 -8.77 32.55
CA ILE A 46 -37.76 -10.08 32.12
C ILE A 46 -38.65 -11.23 32.60
N SER A 47 -39.21 -11.11 33.81
CA SER A 47 -40.12 -12.10 34.41
C SER A 47 -41.35 -12.38 33.53
N ARG A 48 -41.88 -11.36 32.83
CA ARG A 48 -43.01 -11.49 31.93
C ARG A 48 -42.65 -12.34 30.72
N ALA A 49 -41.51 -12.07 30.08
CA ALA A 49 -41.01 -12.86 28.95
C ALA A 49 -40.67 -14.29 29.37
N ALA A 50 -40.08 -14.49 30.56
CA ALA A 50 -39.79 -15.80 31.11
C ALA A 50 -41.07 -16.62 31.36
N LYS A 51 -42.13 -15.99 31.87
CA LYS A 51 -43.45 -16.62 32.07
C LYS A 51 -44.08 -17.03 30.73
N MET A 52 -44.06 -16.14 29.75
CA MET A 52 -44.55 -16.42 28.40
C MET A 52 -43.82 -17.62 27.78
N LEU A 53 -42.48 -17.67 27.86
CA LEU A 53 -41.71 -18.81 27.36
C LEU A 53 -42.04 -20.13 28.09
N ALA A 54 -42.41 -20.08 29.37
CA ALA A 54 -42.85 -21.28 30.10
C ALA A 54 -44.23 -21.78 29.66
N GLU A 55 -45.16 -20.87 29.38
CA GLU A 55 -46.48 -21.19 28.81
C GLU A 55 -46.35 -21.78 27.39
N GLU A 56 -45.47 -21.21 26.57
CA GLU A 56 -45.13 -21.69 25.23
C GLU A 56 -44.46 -23.06 25.26
N TYR A 57 -43.56 -23.32 26.22
CA TYR A 57 -42.97 -24.64 26.44
C TYR A 57 -44.04 -25.69 26.72
N GLY A 58 -45.01 -25.37 27.57
CA GLY A 58 -46.15 -26.23 27.89
C GLY A 58 -47.00 -26.54 26.66
N THR A 59 -47.29 -25.54 25.84
CA THR A 59 -48.08 -25.69 24.60
C THR A 59 -47.33 -26.52 23.56
N ALA A 60 -46.03 -26.27 23.38
CA ALA A 60 -45.17 -27.01 22.45
C ALA A 60 -45.06 -28.51 22.78
N SER A 61 -45.23 -28.91 24.04
CA SER A 61 -45.19 -30.32 24.45
C SER A 61 -46.30 -31.18 23.79
N ASN A 62 -47.40 -30.54 23.37
CA ASN A 62 -48.54 -31.18 22.70
C ASN A 62 -48.34 -31.39 21.19
N ILE A 63 -47.21 -30.95 20.61
CA ILE A 63 -46.91 -31.16 19.19
C ILE A 63 -46.79 -32.67 18.88
N LYS A 64 -47.56 -33.16 17.89
CA LYS A 64 -47.61 -34.58 17.52
C LYS A 64 -46.33 -35.09 16.84
N SER A 65 -45.67 -34.24 16.03
CA SER A 65 -44.43 -34.59 15.35
C SER A 65 -43.27 -34.64 16.36
N ARG A 66 -42.69 -35.83 16.58
CA ARG A 66 -41.61 -36.04 17.56
C ARG A 66 -40.40 -35.14 17.29
N VAL A 67 -39.98 -35.03 16.02
CA VAL A 67 -38.79 -34.26 15.61
C VAL A 67 -39.05 -32.75 15.77
N ASN A 68 -40.19 -32.25 15.28
CA ASN A 68 -40.53 -30.83 15.40
C ASN A 68 -40.71 -30.43 16.88
N ARG A 69 -41.38 -31.29 17.68
CA ARG A 69 -41.54 -31.06 19.11
C ARG A 69 -40.20 -30.92 19.82
N GLN A 70 -39.26 -31.86 19.58
CA GLN A 70 -37.94 -31.81 20.21
C GLN A 70 -37.17 -30.53 19.85
N SER A 71 -37.26 -30.12 18.59
CA SER A 71 -36.58 -28.92 18.07
C SER A 71 -37.15 -27.64 18.71
N VAL A 72 -38.47 -27.52 18.80
CA VAL A 72 -39.15 -26.37 19.45
C VAL A 72 -38.82 -26.32 20.95
N LEU A 73 -38.90 -27.45 21.66
CA LEU A 73 -38.58 -27.49 23.09
C LEU A 73 -37.10 -27.14 23.35
N SER A 74 -36.19 -27.63 22.50
CA SER A 74 -34.75 -27.30 22.53
C SER A 74 -34.51 -25.78 22.35
N ALA A 75 -35.18 -25.17 21.37
CA ALA A 75 -35.09 -23.74 21.10
C ALA A 75 -35.61 -22.90 22.28
N ILE A 76 -36.82 -23.20 22.79
CA ILE A 76 -37.41 -22.48 23.93
C ILE A 76 -36.52 -22.61 25.18
N THR A 77 -35.99 -23.81 25.46
CA THR A 77 -35.07 -24.03 26.59
C THR A 77 -33.81 -23.19 26.44
N SER A 78 -33.26 -23.09 25.23
CA SER A 78 -32.07 -22.28 24.95
C SER A 78 -32.36 -20.79 25.16
N THR A 79 -33.50 -20.29 24.68
CA THR A 79 -33.93 -18.90 24.91
C THR A 79 -34.12 -18.60 26.40
N GLN A 80 -34.74 -19.51 27.16
CA GLN A 80 -34.90 -19.37 28.61
C GLN A 80 -33.55 -19.34 29.34
N GLN A 81 -32.58 -20.15 28.92
CA GLN A 81 -31.24 -20.14 29.51
C GLN A 81 -30.51 -18.83 29.24
N ARG A 82 -30.62 -18.27 28.03
CA ARG A 82 -30.05 -16.95 27.69
C ARG A 82 -30.70 -15.84 28.51
N LEU A 83 -32.03 -15.87 28.62
CA LEU A 83 -32.78 -14.85 29.36
C LEU A 83 -32.39 -14.80 30.85
N LYS A 84 -31.97 -15.92 31.45
CA LYS A 84 -31.48 -15.98 32.84
C LYS A 84 -30.16 -15.22 33.07
N LEU A 85 -29.39 -14.94 32.02
CA LEU A 85 -28.16 -14.14 32.14
C LEU A 85 -28.45 -12.67 32.46
N TYR A 86 -29.67 -12.20 32.19
CA TYR A 86 -30.08 -10.83 32.37
C TYR A 86 -30.98 -10.69 33.61
N ASN A 87 -30.57 -9.84 34.55
CA ASN A 87 -31.38 -9.52 35.73
C ASN A 87 -32.49 -8.50 35.42
N LYS A 88 -32.25 -7.59 34.48
CA LYS A 88 -33.18 -6.55 34.02
C LYS A 88 -32.99 -6.29 32.54
N VAL A 89 -34.05 -5.88 31.84
CA VAL A 89 -33.95 -5.48 30.42
C VAL A 89 -33.02 -4.27 30.32
N PRO A 90 -31.99 -4.33 29.45
CA PRO A 90 -31.10 -3.20 29.19
C PRO A 90 -31.83 -1.93 28.73
N PRO A 91 -31.23 -0.73 28.84
CA PRO A 91 -31.89 0.54 28.58
C PRO A 91 -32.42 0.71 27.14
N ASN A 92 -31.82 0.03 26.15
CA ASN A 92 -32.29 0.08 24.76
C ASN A 92 -33.20 -1.11 24.37
N GLY A 93 -33.45 -2.05 25.29
CA GLY A 93 -34.19 -3.28 25.03
C GLY A 93 -33.27 -4.50 24.95
N LEU A 94 -33.85 -5.66 24.67
CA LEU A 94 -33.12 -6.93 24.53
C LEU A 94 -33.61 -7.67 23.29
N VAL A 95 -32.67 -8.13 22.47
CA VAL A 95 -32.96 -8.97 21.30
C VAL A 95 -32.33 -10.35 21.50
N VAL A 96 -33.10 -11.40 21.31
CA VAL A 96 -32.66 -12.79 21.44
C VAL A 96 -33.11 -13.59 20.22
N TYR A 97 -32.15 -14.20 19.54
CA TYR A 97 -32.35 -15.14 18.44
C TYR A 97 -31.82 -16.52 18.84
N CYS A 98 -32.69 -17.52 18.86
CA CYS A 98 -32.35 -18.88 19.24
C CYS A 98 -32.95 -19.87 18.23
N GLY A 99 -32.16 -20.84 17.77
CA GLY A 99 -32.66 -21.88 16.86
C GLY A 99 -31.58 -22.83 16.36
N GLU A 100 -31.99 -23.82 15.60
CA GLU A 100 -31.12 -24.82 14.98
C GLU A 100 -31.10 -24.58 13.45
N ILE A 101 -29.92 -24.24 12.91
CA ILE A 101 -29.74 -23.95 11.48
C ILE A 101 -28.99 -25.09 10.80
N LEU A 102 -29.27 -25.31 9.52
CA LEU A 102 -28.51 -26.25 8.71
C LEU A 102 -27.28 -25.54 8.13
N THR A 103 -26.09 -26.07 8.40
CA THR A 103 -24.84 -25.57 7.80
C THR A 103 -24.66 -26.10 6.37
N SER A 104 -23.76 -25.50 5.59
CA SER A 104 -23.42 -25.95 4.23
C SER A 104 -22.92 -27.40 4.15
N GLU A 105 -22.38 -27.94 5.25
CA GLU A 105 -21.96 -29.34 5.38
C GLU A 105 -23.13 -30.30 5.72
N GLY A 106 -24.36 -29.80 5.82
CA GLY A 106 -25.53 -30.59 6.22
C GLY A 106 -25.59 -30.93 7.70
N LYS A 107 -24.68 -30.40 8.54
CA LYS A 107 -24.72 -30.54 10.00
C LYS A 107 -25.64 -29.48 10.62
N GLU A 108 -26.40 -29.87 11.64
CA GLU A 108 -27.22 -28.96 12.43
C GLU A 108 -26.35 -28.19 13.43
N ARG A 109 -26.44 -26.86 13.42
CA ARG A 109 -25.74 -25.98 14.36
C ARG A 109 -26.75 -25.17 15.17
N LYS A 110 -26.59 -25.19 16.50
CA LYS A 110 -27.36 -24.32 17.39
C LYS A 110 -26.83 -22.89 17.31
N VAL A 111 -27.72 -21.94 17.05
CA VAL A 111 -27.46 -20.50 17.04
C VAL A 111 -28.17 -19.89 18.24
N ASN A 112 -27.41 -19.24 19.11
CA ASN A 112 -27.91 -18.51 20.27
C ASN A 112 -27.22 -17.16 20.27
N ILE A 113 -27.96 -16.11 19.97
CA ILE A 113 -27.46 -14.74 19.89
C ILE A 113 -28.34 -13.86 20.76
N ASP A 114 -27.73 -13.17 21.71
CA ASP A 114 -28.39 -12.21 22.59
C ASP A 114 -27.55 -10.93 22.65
N PHE A 115 -28.19 -9.78 22.46
CA PHE A 115 -27.51 -8.48 22.50
C PHE A 115 -28.48 -7.33 22.80
N GLU A 116 -27.92 -6.22 23.29
CA GLU A 116 -28.62 -4.94 23.43
C GLU A 116 -28.50 -4.13 22.12
N PRO A 117 -29.61 -3.66 21.52
CA PRO A 117 -29.56 -2.83 20.32
C PRO A 117 -29.00 -1.43 20.61
N PHE A 118 -28.38 -0.81 19.60
CA PHE A 118 -27.79 0.55 19.70
C PHE A 118 -28.83 1.68 19.81
N LYS A 119 -30.11 1.38 19.57
CA LYS A 119 -31.24 2.31 19.69
C LYS A 119 -32.38 1.62 20.45
N PRO A 120 -33.13 2.35 21.30
CA PRO A 120 -34.32 1.84 21.97
C PRO A 120 -35.36 1.27 20.99
N ILE A 121 -35.72 0.00 21.14
CA ILE A 121 -36.77 -0.65 20.34
C ILE A 121 -38.10 -0.60 21.08
N ASN A 122 -39.14 -0.01 20.51
CA ASN A 122 -40.46 0.05 21.15
C ASN A 122 -41.38 -1.15 20.81
N THR A 123 -40.90 -2.05 19.96
CA THR A 123 -41.64 -3.21 19.47
C THR A 123 -41.37 -4.42 20.36
N SER A 124 -42.42 -5.06 20.86
CA SER A 124 -42.35 -6.38 21.50
C SER A 124 -42.68 -7.45 20.47
N LEU A 125 -41.80 -8.42 20.27
CA LEU A 125 -41.98 -9.48 19.27
C LEU A 125 -41.64 -10.84 19.88
N TYR A 126 -42.50 -11.83 19.68
CA TYR A 126 -42.18 -13.24 19.90
C TYR A 126 -42.77 -14.04 18.75
N LEU A 127 -41.90 -14.68 17.96
CA LEU A 127 -42.29 -15.54 16.84
C LEU A 127 -41.43 -16.79 16.81
N CYS A 128 -42.05 -17.92 16.50
CA CYS A 128 -41.41 -19.22 16.26
C CYS A 128 -41.72 -19.66 14.82
N ASP A 129 -40.73 -19.61 13.93
CA ASP A 129 -40.90 -19.86 12.49
C ASP A 129 -39.71 -20.67 11.92
N ASN A 130 -39.63 -20.84 10.60
CA ASN A 130 -38.50 -21.47 9.90
C ASN A 130 -37.37 -20.50 9.53
N LYS A 131 -37.55 -19.21 9.82
CA LYS A 131 -36.59 -18.13 9.60
C LYS A 131 -36.56 -17.20 10.81
N PHE A 132 -35.47 -16.46 10.99
CA PHE A 132 -35.45 -15.34 11.93
C PHE A 132 -36.17 -14.12 11.34
N HIS A 133 -36.91 -13.41 12.20
CA HIS A 133 -37.63 -12.19 11.86
C HIS A 133 -36.77 -10.99 12.30
N THR A 134 -36.26 -10.24 11.32
CA THR A 134 -35.29 -9.14 11.48
C THR A 134 -35.89 -7.77 11.17
N GLU A 135 -37.20 -7.70 10.86
CA GLU A 135 -37.87 -6.49 10.39
C GLU A 135 -37.74 -5.33 11.40
N ALA A 136 -37.89 -5.63 12.69
CA ALA A 136 -37.75 -4.65 13.76
C ALA A 136 -36.31 -4.10 13.91
N LEU A 137 -35.30 -4.88 13.53
CA LEU A 137 -33.90 -4.41 13.50
C LEU A 137 -33.61 -3.61 12.23
N ALA A 138 -34.20 -4.01 11.10
CA ALA A 138 -34.06 -3.29 9.84
C ALA A 138 -34.62 -1.86 9.94
N GLU A 139 -35.74 -1.66 10.64
CA GLU A 139 -36.32 -0.33 10.90
C GLU A 139 -35.35 0.60 11.65
N LEU A 140 -34.53 0.07 12.59
CA LEU A 140 -33.54 0.87 13.31
C LEU A 140 -32.42 1.38 12.41
N LEU A 141 -32.14 0.64 11.32
CA LEU A 141 -31.10 0.94 10.33
C LEU A 141 -31.58 1.89 9.23
N GLU A 142 -32.88 1.96 8.96
CA GLU A 142 -33.47 2.79 7.90
C GLU A 142 -33.37 4.30 8.19
N SER A 143 -33.04 4.68 9.43
CA SER A 143 -32.93 6.06 9.89
C SER A 143 -31.58 6.74 9.58
N ASP A 144 -31.06 6.56 8.35
CA ASP A 144 -30.15 7.54 7.79
C ASP A 144 -30.97 8.78 7.38
N GLN A 145 -30.49 9.97 7.74
CA GLN A 145 -31.21 11.21 7.42
C GLN A 145 -31.28 11.38 5.90
N LYS A 146 -32.50 11.32 5.35
CA LYS A 146 -32.76 11.56 3.93
C LYS A 146 -32.84 13.06 3.67
N PHE A 147 -32.00 13.59 2.80
CA PHE A 147 -32.03 14.99 2.37
C PHE A 147 -32.62 15.10 0.96
N GLY A 148 -33.46 16.10 0.75
CA GLY A 148 -34.05 16.40 -0.55
C GLY A 148 -33.24 17.46 -1.30
N PHE A 149 -33.19 17.36 -2.61
CA PHE A 149 -32.57 18.32 -3.50
C PHE A 149 -33.56 18.72 -4.59
N ILE A 150 -33.68 20.04 -4.82
CA ILE A 150 -34.43 20.61 -5.94
C ILE A 150 -33.44 21.41 -6.77
N ILE A 151 -33.10 20.91 -7.96
CA ILE A 151 -32.27 21.63 -8.91
C ILE A 151 -33.18 22.29 -9.95
N MET A 152 -33.16 23.62 -9.99
CA MET A 152 -33.92 24.42 -10.95
C MET A 152 -32.97 25.01 -12.00
N ASP A 153 -33.31 24.81 -13.26
CA ASP A 153 -32.62 25.40 -14.40
C ASP A 153 -33.65 25.96 -15.40
N GLY A 154 -33.22 26.86 -16.29
CA GLY A 154 -34.09 27.44 -17.31
C GLY A 154 -34.67 26.42 -18.30
N ASN A 155 -34.06 25.23 -18.38
CA ASN A 155 -34.45 24.14 -19.27
C ASN A 155 -35.22 23.00 -18.57
N GLY A 156 -35.37 23.03 -17.24
CA GLY A 156 -35.96 21.90 -16.50
C GLY A 156 -35.69 21.93 -15.00
N ALA A 157 -36.40 21.08 -14.25
CA ALA A 157 -36.11 20.83 -12.83
C ALA A 157 -35.85 19.35 -12.56
N LEU A 158 -34.99 19.08 -11.58
CA LEU A 158 -34.70 17.76 -11.06
C LEU A 158 -34.96 17.72 -9.55
N PHE A 159 -35.64 16.67 -9.11
CA PHE A 159 -35.85 16.32 -7.71
C PHE A 159 -35.04 15.08 -7.39
N GLY A 160 -34.13 15.22 -6.44
CA GLY A 160 -33.27 14.14 -5.99
C GLY A 160 -33.35 13.97 -4.49
N THR A 161 -32.96 12.79 -4.01
CA THR A 161 -32.76 12.53 -2.58
C THR A 161 -31.38 11.97 -2.35
N LEU A 162 -30.77 12.36 -1.24
CA LEU A 162 -29.53 11.80 -0.74
C LEU A 162 -29.81 11.17 0.63
N SER A 163 -29.64 9.85 0.75
CA SER A 163 -29.81 9.13 2.02
C SER A 163 -28.56 8.31 2.29
N GLY A 164 -27.88 8.53 3.41
CA GLY A 164 -26.63 7.83 3.70
C GLY A 164 -25.62 7.99 2.56
N ASN A 165 -25.36 6.90 1.82
CA ASN A 165 -24.50 6.80 0.63
C ASN A 165 -25.27 6.44 -0.66
N THR A 166 -26.57 6.71 -0.74
CA THR A 166 -27.34 6.59 -1.99
C THR A 166 -27.83 7.96 -2.43
N ARG A 167 -27.53 8.29 -3.68
CA ARG A 167 -28.21 9.36 -4.42
C ARG A 167 -29.27 8.72 -5.30
N ASP A 168 -30.48 9.24 -5.24
CA ASP A 168 -31.59 8.79 -6.07
C ASP A 168 -32.22 9.99 -6.77
N VAL A 169 -32.38 9.91 -8.08
CA VAL A 169 -33.15 10.90 -8.86
C VAL A 169 -34.61 10.46 -8.83
N VAL A 170 -35.42 11.14 -8.03
CA VAL A 170 -36.84 10.79 -7.82
C VAL A 170 -37.68 11.19 -9.02
N HIS A 171 -37.49 12.41 -9.51
CA HIS A 171 -38.27 12.93 -10.61
C HIS A 171 -37.49 13.98 -11.40
N LYS A 172 -37.65 14.01 -12.72
CA LYS A 172 -37.08 15.06 -13.58
C LYS A 172 -38.08 15.42 -14.68
N PHE A 173 -38.15 16.71 -15.00
CA PHE A 173 -38.93 17.19 -16.14
C PHE A 173 -38.25 18.39 -16.80
N SER A 174 -38.42 18.51 -18.11
CA SER A 174 -37.92 19.63 -18.90
C SER A 174 -38.99 20.69 -19.12
N VAL A 175 -38.56 21.94 -19.29
CA VAL A 175 -39.41 23.08 -19.67
C VAL A 175 -38.71 23.94 -20.71
N ASP A 176 -39.50 24.51 -21.61
CA ASP A 176 -39.02 25.49 -22.58
C ASP A 176 -39.58 26.89 -22.24
N LEU A 177 -38.73 27.71 -21.63
CA LEU A 177 -39.08 29.07 -21.20
C LEU A 177 -38.69 30.09 -22.29
N PRO A 178 -39.56 31.07 -22.59
CA PRO A 178 -39.24 32.11 -23.57
C PRO A 178 -37.98 32.88 -23.17
N LYS A 179 -36.99 32.95 -24.06
CA LYS A 179 -35.75 33.67 -23.79
C LYS A 179 -35.98 35.18 -23.70
N LYS A 180 -35.05 35.87 -23.05
CA LYS A 180 -35.02 37.33 -23.01
C LYS A 180 -34.67 37.84 -24.41
N HIS A 181 -35.55 38.63 -25.01
CA HIS A 181 -35.34 39.23 -26.33
C HIS A 181 -35.51 40.74 -26.23
N GLY A 182 -34.55 41.48 -26.77
CA GLY A 182 -34.64 42.94 -26.92
C GLY A 182 -35.29 43.39 -28.24
N ARG A 183 -35.66 42.44 -29.11
CA ARG A 183 -36.32 42.70 -30.39
C ARG A 183 -37.83 42.55 -30.22
N GLY A 184 -38.61 43.59 -30.53
CA GLY A 184 -40.07 43.54 -30.40
C GLY A 184 -40.83 44.87 -30.52
N GLY A 185 -40.14 46.03 -30.51
CA GLY A 185 -40.81 47.34 -30.63
C GLY A 185 -41.95 47.49 -29.61
N GLN A 186 -43.15 47.86 -30.08
CA GLN A 186 -44.37 47.99 -29.24
C GLN A 186 -44.81 46.67 -28.58
N SER A 187 -44.44 45.52 -29.14
CA SER A 187 -44.77 44.19 -28.58
C SER A 187 -43.77 43.71 -27.52
N ALA A 188 -42.69 44.44 -27.27
CA ALA A 188 -41.66 44.06 -26.29
C ALA A 188 -42.24 43.84 -24.88
N LEU A 189 -43.16 44.72 -24.44
CA LEU A 189 -43.82 44.62 -23.13
C LEU A 189 -44.69 43.36 -23.04
N ARG A 190 -45.41 43.00 -24.11
CA ARG A 190 -46.22 41.78 -24.18
C ARG A 190 -45.35 40.53 -24.05
N PHE A 191 -44.22 40.48 -24.76
CA PHE A 191 -43.28 39.35 -24.66
C PHE A 191 -42.60 39.27 -23.29
N ALA A 192 -42.38 40.40 -22.62
CA ALA A 192 -41.90 40.42 -21.24
C ALA A 192 -42.93 39.82 -20.28
N ARG A 193 -44.20 40.25 -20.37
CA ARG A 193 -45.30 39.69 -19.55
C ARG A 193 -45.48 38.19 -19.77
N LEU A 194 -45.52 37.74 -21.02
CA LEU A 194 -45.68 36.31 -21.35
C LEU A 194 -44.51 35.46 -20.79
N ARG A 195 -43.30 36.04 -20.73
CA ARG A 195 -42.14 35.40 -20.14
C ARG A 195 -42.28 35.28 -18.62
N GLU A 196 -42.65 36.36 -17.95
CA GLU A 196 -42.87 36.35 -16.49
C GLU A 196 -44.00 35.39 -16.10
N GLU A 197 -45.09 35.37 -16.86
CA GLU A 197 -46.20 34.44 -16.67
C GLU A 197 -45.75 32.97 -16.79
N LYS A 198 -44.96 32.64 -17.82
CA LYS A 198 -44.40 31.28 -17.96
C LYS A 198 -43.39 30.93 -16.87
N ARG A 199 -42.56 31.88 -16.41
CA ARG A 199 -41.65 31.69 -15.26
C ARG A 199 -42.44 31.40 -13.98
N HIS A 200 -43.50 32.17 -13.74
CA HIS A 200 -44.38 31.97 -12.58
C HIS A 200 -45.07 30.60 -12.61
N ASN A 201 -45.59 30.18 -13.77
CA ASN A 201 -46.17 28.85 -13.95
C ASN A 201 -45.14 27.72 -13.75
N TYR A 202 -43.89 27.94 -14.15
CA TYR A 202 -42.81 27.00 -13.90
C TYR A 202 -42.49 26.87 -12.40
N VAL A 203 -42.35 27.99 -11.67
CA VAL A 203 -42.14 27.99 -10.21
C VAL A 203 -43.31 27.27 -9.50
N ARG A 204 -44.56 27.56 -9.90
CA ARG A 204 -45.75 26.85 -9.38
C ARG A 204 -45.65 25.35 -9.59
N LYS A 205 -45.35 24.91 -10.81
CA LYS A 205 -45.24 23.48 -11.13
C LYS A 205 -44.13 22.80 -10.33
N VAL A 206 -43.00 23.47 -10.11
CA VAL A 206 -41.92 22.95 -9.26
C VAL A 206 -42.36 22.85 -7.80
N ALA A 207 -43.07 23.85 -7.28
CA ALA A 207 -43.61 23.82 -5.92
C ALA A 207 -44.62 22.68 -5.70
N GLU A 208 -45.55 22.47 -6.64
CA GLU A 208 -46.53 21.38 -6.59
C GLU A 208 -45.85 20.00 -6.63
N LEU A 209 -44.87 19.82 -7.52
CA LEU A 209 -44.11 18.57 -7.60
C LEU A 209 -43.22 18.33 -6.37
N ALA A 210 -42.71 19.39 -5.73
CA ALA A 210 -41.98 19.25 -4.47
C ALA A 210 -42.87 18.67 -3.37
N VAL A 211 -44.13 19.11 -3.27
CA VAL A 211 -45.11 18.56 -2.33
C VAL A 211 -45.39 17.09 -2.62
N GLN A 212 -45.63 16.74 -3.90
CA GLN A 212 -45.90 15.35 -4.28
C GLN A 212 -44.75 14.38 -3.97
N ASN A 213 -43.50 14.83 -4.04
CA ASN A 213 -42.32 13.97 -3.86
C ASN A 213 -41.77 13.99 -2.42
N PHE A 214 -41.84 15.12 -1.71
CA PHE A 214 -41.21 15.27 -0.39
C PHE A 214 -42.19 15.27 0.79
N ILE A 215 -43.50 15.20 0.54
CA ILE A 215 -44.51 15.05 1.58
C ILE A 215 -45.24 13.72 1.38
N THR A 216 -45.32 12.91 2.43
CA THR A 216 -46.05 11.64 2.44
C THR A 216 -46.80 11.54 3.76
N ASN A 217 -48.10 11.21 3.72
CA ASN A 217 -48.96 11.16 4.91
C ASN A 217 -48.88 12.44 5.77
N ASP A 218 -49.01 13.60 5.13
CA ASP A 218 -48.94 14.94 5.75
C ASP A 218 -47.65 15.31 6.50
N LYS A 219 -46.63 14.47 6.41
CA LYS A 219 -45.32 14.69 7.01
C LYS A 219 -44.25 14.78 5.94
N VAL A 220 -43.27 15.66 6.16
CA VAL A 220 -42.10 15.77 5.29
C VAL A 220 -41.26 14.50 5.45
N ASN A 221 -40.95 13.84 4.33
CA ASN A 221 -40.20 12.58 4.30
C ASN A 221 -38.66 12.78 4.31
N VAL A 222 -38.20 14.03 4.21
CA VAL A 222 -36.79 14.43 4.27
C VAL A 222 -36.48 15.18 5.56
N ALA A 223 -35.28 14.96 6.10
CA ALA A 223 -34.74 15.66 7.26
C ALA A 223 -34.47 17.14 6.94
N GLY A 224 -34.08 17.43 5.70
CA GLY A 224 -33.81 18.76 5.19
C GLY A 224 -33.83 18.84 3.67
N LEU A 225 -33.94 20.06 3.15
CA LEU A 225 -34.10 20.35 1.73
C LEU A 225 -33.04 21.35 1.27
N ILE A 226 -32.45 21.12 0.10
CA ILE A 226 -31.51 22.03 -0.56
C ILE A 226 -32.10 22.49 -1.88
N LEU A 227 -32.08 23.80 -2.09
CA LEU A 227 -32.51 24.42 -3.34
C LEU A 227 -31.26 24.82 -4.13
N ALA A 228 -31.09 24.29 -5.35
CA ALA A 228 -29.95 24.58 -6.20
C ALA A 228 -30.39 25.10 -7.56
N GLY A 229 -29.59 25.96 -8.19
CA GLY A 229 -29.85 26.43 -9.56
C GLY A 229 -28.90 27.53 -10.03
N SER A 230 -28.86 27.78 -11.33
CA SER A 230 -27.93 28.72 -12.00
C SER A 230 -28.40 30.19 -12.00
N ALA A 231 -29.65 30.45 -11.60
CA ALA A 231 -30.26 31.78 -11.61
C ALA A 231 -31.11 32.02 -10.35
N ASP A 232 -31.75 33.18 -10.27
CA ASP A 232 -32.64 33.58 -9.16
C ASP A 232 -33.92 32.73 -9.03
N PHE A 233 -34.17 31.77 -9.92
CA PHE A 233 -35.35 30.89 -9.85
C PHE A 233 -35.50 30.17 -8.49
N LYS A 234 -34.39 29.77 -7.86
CA LYS A 234 -34.40 29.14 -6.54
C LYS A 234 -34.76 30.12 -5.43
N ASN A 235 -34.36 31.39 -5.57
CA ASN A 235 -34.70 32.48 -4.65
C ASN A 235 -36.19 32.83 -4.81
N ASP A 236 -36.67 32.92 -6.06
CA ASP A 236 -38.08 33.13 -6.40
C ASP A 236 -38.95 32.00 -5.80
N LEU A 237 -38.51 30.74 -5.88
CA LEU A 237 -39.23 29.61 -5.26
C LEU A 237 -39.27 29.72 -3.74
N ASN A 238 -38.14 29.98 -3.08
CA ASN A 238 -38.03 30.05 -1.62
C ASN A 238 -38.82 31.23 -1.02
N ALA A 239 -38.89 32.35 -1.73
CA ALA A 239 -39.63 33.54 -1.31
C ALA A 239 -41.11 33.50 -1.71
N SER A 240 -41.54 32.53 -2.52
CA SER A 240 -42.93 32.48 -3.01
C SER A 240 -43.89 31.88 -1.97
N ASP A 241 -45.08 32.48 -1.86
CA ASP A 241 -46.19 31.94 -1.07
C ASP A 241 -46.76 30.62 -1.65
N MET A 242 -46.34 30.25 -2.87
CA MET A 242 -46.74 29.01 -3.55
C MET A 242 -45.99 27.79 -3.02
N PHE A 243 -44.86 28.00 -2.33
CA PHE A 243 -44.09 26.92 -1.77
C PHE A 243 -44.66 26.50 -0.41
N ASP A 244 -44.89 25.20 -0.21
CA ASP A 244 -45.52 24.69 1.02
C ASP A 244 -44.69 25.07 2.25
N GLY A 245 -45.33 25.73 3.23
CA GLY A 245 -44.66 26.22 4.44
C GLY A 245 -43.94 25.13 5.24
N ARG A 246 -44.40 23.87 5.19
CA ARG A 246 -43.72 22.73 5.83
C ARG A 246 -42.38 22.44 5.17
N LEU A 247 -42.27 22.57 3.85
CA LEU A 247 -41.01 22.40 3.13
C LEU A 247 -40.11 23.63 3.28
N ALA A 248 -40.68 24.84 3.29
CA ALA A 248 -39.94 26.09 3.49
C ALA A 248 -39.15 26.08 4.81
N THR A 249 -39.76 25.61 5.91
CA THR A 249 -39.06 25.49 7.21
C THR A 249 -37.93 24.44 7.23
N LYS A 250 -37.89 23.56 6.22
CA LYS A 250 -36.89 22.50 6.07
C LYS A 250 -35.80 22.85 5.06
N VAL A 251 -35.85 24.03 4.43
CA VAL A 251 -34.78 24.51 3.55
C VAL A 251 -33.55 24.84 4.40
N ILE A 252 -32.47 24.09 4.18
CA ILE A 252 -31.21 24.25 4.92
C ILE A 252 -30.31 25.26 4.22
N LYS A 253 -30.15 25.12 2.90
CA LYS A 253 -29.23 25.94 2.10
C LYS A 253 -29.77 26.15 0.69
N VAL A 254 -29.49 27.33 0.16
CA VAL A 254 -29.71 27.69 -1.24
C VAL A 254 -28.35 27.79 -1.92
N VAL A 255 -28.17 27.08 -3.03
CA VAL A 255 -26.87 26.90 -3.68
C VAL A 255 -26.90 27.36 -5.14
N ASP A 256 -25.91 28.16 -5.52
CA ASP A 256 -25.67 28.51 -6.92
C ASP A 256 -24.88 27.39 -7.61
N VAL A 257 -25.45 26.79 -8.67
CA VAL A 257 -24.77 25.77 -9.50
C VAL A 257 -24.60 26.26 -10.92
N SER A 258 -23.50 25.89 -11.57
CA SER A 258 -23.17 26.35 -12.93
C SER A 258 -23.97 25.61 -14.01
N TYR A 259 -24.42 24.39 -13.70
CA TYR A 259 -25.13 23.51 -14.63
C TYR A 259 -26.46 23.05 -14.04
N GLY A 260 -27.46 22.81 -14.90
CA GLY A 260 -28.73 22.16 -14.53
C GLY A 260 -28.68 20.64 -14.59
N GLY A 261 -29.78 19.99 -14.21
CA GLY A 261 -29.95 18.53 -14.33
C GLY A 261 -29.06 17.72 -13.38
N GLU A 262 -28.61 16.55 -13.83
CA GLU A 262 -27.84 15.60 -13.01
C GLU A 262 -26.41 16.08 -12.69
N ASN A 263 -25.77 16.82 -13.60
CA ASN A 263 -24.46 17.43 -13.32
C ASN A 263 -24.58 18.54 -12.26
N GLY A 264 -25.64 19.35 -12.36
CA GLY A 264 -25.99 20.34 -11.34
C GLY A 264 -26.31 19.70 -9.99
N PHE A 265 -26.93 18.52 -9.98
CA PHE A 265 -27.19 17.77 -8.75
C PHE A 265 -25.89 17.39 -8.04
N ASN A 266 -24.89 16.88 -8.76
CA ASN A 266 -23.60 16.51 -8.18
C ASN A 266 -22.85 17.73 -7.61
N GLN A 267 -22.86 18.83 -8.36
CA GLN A 267 -22.26 20.09 -7.90
C GLN A 267 -22.98 20.64 -6.66
N ALA A 268 -24.31 20.53 -6.60
CA ALA A 268 -25.10 20.94 -5.45
C ALA A 268 -24.77 20.11 -4.20
N ILE A 269 -24.58 18.80 -4.35
CA ILE A 269 -24.17 17.91 -3.25
C ILE A 269 -22.81 18.35 -2.70
N GLU A 270 -21.85 18.65 -3.58
CA GLU A 270 -20.50 19.05 -3.21
C GLU A 270 -20.47 20.42 -2.50
N LEU A 271 -21.17 21.42 -3.03
CA LEU A 271 -21.27 22.75 -2.41
C LEU A 271 -22.09 22.76 -1.11
N SER A 272 -22.95 21.76 -0.93
CA SER A 272 -23.73 21.57 0.30
C SER A 272 -23.04 20.67 1.33
N ALA A 273 -21.86 20.13 1.00
CA ALA A 273 -21.15 19.17 1.83
C ALA A 273 -20.91 19.67 3.26
N GLU A 274 -20.50 20.94 3.42
CA GLU A 274 -20.23 21.53 4.74
C GLU A 274 -21.49 21.62 5.62
N THR A 275 -22.65 21.84 5.02
CA THR A 275 -23.92 22.01 5.73
C THR A 275 -24.63 20.68 5.95
N LEU A 276 -24.29 19.69 5.11
CA LEU A 276 -24.68 18.29 5.21
C LEU A 276 -23.60 17.46 5.92
N SER A 277 -22.77 18.06 6.77
CA SER A 277 -21.64 17.40 7.43
C SER A 277 -22.00 16.14 8.22
N ASN A 278 -23.28 15.96 8.55
CA ASN A 278 -23.82 14.78 9.25
C ASN A 278 -24.23 13.63 8.29
N VAL A 279 -24.00 13.78 6.97
CA VAL A 279 -24.27 12.73 5.99
C VAL A 279 -23.01 11.91 5.77
N LYS A 280 -23.13 10.60 6.04
CA LYS A 280 -22.04 9.61 5.93
C LYS A 280 -21.29 9.66 4.60
N PHE A 281 -22.00 9.85 3.48
CA PHE A 281 -21.38 9.95 2.15
C PHE A 281 -20.32 11.05 2.04
N ILE A 282 -20.61 12.21 2.62
CA ILE A 282 -19.71 13.38 2.52
C ILE A 282 -18.50 13.18 3.42
N GLN A 283 -18.71 12.62 4.62
CA GLN A 283 -17.63 12.26 5.53
C GLN A 283 -16.71 11.21 4.86
N GLU A 284 -17.27 10.20 4.23
CA GLU A 284 -16.56 9.15 3.49
C GLU A 284 -15.76 9.72 2.32
N LYS A 285 -16.38 10.53 1.46
CA LYS A 285 -15.68 11.20 0.34
C LYS A 285 -14.54 12.09 0.84
N LYS A 286 -14.74 12.82 1.93
CA LYS A 286 -13.71 13.69 2.54
C LYS A 286 -12.56 12.86 3.13
N LEU A 287 -12.86 11.76 3.80
CA LEU A 287 -11.87 10.86 4.39
C LEU A 287 -11.00 10.21 3.31
N ILE A 288 -11.62 9.64 2.28
CA ILE A 288 -10.91 9.03 1.15
C ILE A 288 -10.17 10.11 0.33
N GLY A 289 -10.74 11.30 0.21
CA GLY A 289 -10.08 12.46 -0.39
C GLY A 289 -8.78 12.84 0.34
N LYS A 290 -8.81 12.90 1.69
CA LYS A 290 -7.62 13.13 2.52
C LYS A 290 -6.58 12.02 2.33
N TYR A 291 -7.03 10.77 2.26
CA TYR A 291 -6.17 9.62 1.99
C TYR A 291 -5.45 9.73 0.63
N PHE A 292 -6.17 10.08 -0.44
CA PHE A 292 -5.55 10.30 -1.76
C PHE A 292 -4.68 11.55 -1.83
N GLU A 293 -5.01 12.59 -1.07
CA GLU A 293 -4.18 13.78 -0.98
C GLU A 293 -2.81 13.45 -0.40
N GLU A 294 -2.74 12.68 0.69
CA GLU A 294 -1.47 12.24 1.28
C GLU A 294 -0.64 11.36 0.33
N ILE A 295 -1.28 10.52 -0.50
CA ILE A 295 -0.60 9.78 -1.58
C ILE A 295 -0.07 10.75 -2.65
N SER A 296 -0.88 11.72 -3.07
CA SER A 296 -0.49 12.66 -4.13
C SER A 296 0.64 13.60 -3.72
N GLN A 297 0.75 13.90 -2.42
CA GLN A 297 1.78 14.77 -1.84
C GLN A 297 3.06 14.01 -1.47
N ASP A 298 3.11 12.69 -1.65
CA ASP A 298 4.26 11.82 -1.33
C ASP A 298 4.81 12.01 0.09
N THR A 299 3.89 12.19 1.05
CA THR A 299 4.25 12.44 2.45
C THR A 299 4.78 11.18 3.16
N GLY A 300 4.55 10.00 2.58
CA GLY A 300 4.87 8.70 3.16
C GLY A 300 4.04 8.36 4.41
N ARG A 301 2.92 9.07 4.65
CA ARG A 301 2.02 8.88 5.80
C ARG A 301 0.80 8.02 5.46
N VAL A 302 0.94 7.11 4.51
CA VAL A 302 -0.16 6.25 4.05
C VAL A 302 0.32 4.82 3.96
N CYS A 303 -0.51 3.88 4.37
CA CYS A 303 -0.32 2.44 4.14
C CYS A 303 -1.51 1.88 3.34
N TYR A 304 -1.24 0.89 2.52
CA TYR A 304 -2.26 0.16 1.75
C TYR A 304 -1.90 -1.33 1.70
N GLY A 305 -2.90 -2.18 1.53
CA GLY A 305 -2.69 -3.63 1.57
C GLY A 305 -2.66 -4.18 2.99
N ILE A 306 -2.93 -5.48 3.12
CA ILE A 306 -3.19 -6.13 4.41
C ILE A 306 -1.92 -6.20 5.26
N GLU A 307 -0.81 -6.62 4.66
CA GLU A 307 0.48 -6.84 5.32
C GLU A 307 1.03 -5.52 5.88
N ASP A 308 1.17 -4.50 5.03
CA ASP A 308 1.66 -3.18 5.43
C ASP A 308 0.74 -2.54 6.48
N THR A 309 -0.58 -2.69 6.35
CA THR A 309 -1.53 -2.13 7.30
C THR A 309 -1.45 -2.83 8.66
N LEU A 310 -1.28 -4.15 8.70
CA LEU A 310 -1.09 -4.89 9.95
C LEU A 310 0.22 -4.53 10.63
N LYS A 311 1.32 -4.45 9.88
CA LYS A 311 2.62 -3.99 10.40
C LYS A 311 2.53 -2.57 10.94
N ALA A 312 1.86 -1.67 10.23
CA ALA A 312 1.62 -0.31 10.71
C ALA A 312 0.75 -0.27 11.98
N LEU A 313 -0.23 -1.17 12.10
CA LEU A 313 -1.08 -1.31 13.29
C LEU A 313 -0.28 -1.82 14.49
N GLU A 314 0.56 -2.84 14.31
CA GLU A 314 1.43 -3.39 15.36
C GLU A 314 2.45 -2.37 15.86
N LEU A 315 2.97 -1.52 14.96
CA LEU A 315 3.83 -0.40 15.33
C LEU A 315 3.08 0.76 16.02
N GLY A 316 1.74 0.74 16.06
CA GLY A 316 0.92 1.84 16.57
C GLY A 316 1.02 3.13 15.74
N ALA A 317 1.42 3.01 14.47
CA ALA A 317 1.67 4.15 13.59
C ALA A 317 0.38 4.69 12.94
N VAL A 318 -0.70 3.89 12.89
CA VAL A 318 -1.95 4.26 12.23
C VAL A 318 -2.77 5.25 13.08
N GLU A 319 -3.16 6.37 12.48
CA GLU A 319 -4.12 7.32 13.06
C GLU A 319 -5.56 6.88 12.77
N THR A 320 -5.86 6.69 11.48
CA THR A 320 -7.18 6.31 10.99
C THR A 320 -7.05 5.15 10.03
N LEU A 321 -7.62 4.02 10.42
CA LEU A 321 -7.72 2.79 9.65
C LEU A 321 -8.99 2.83 8.80
N ILE A 322 -8.84 2.74 7.49
CA ILE A 322 -9.92 2.80 6.51
C ILE A 322 -10.13 1.39 5.95
N VAL A 323 -11.33 0.83 6.15
CA VAL A 323 -11.63 -0.55 5.74
C VAL A 323 -12.92 -0.60 4.95
N PHE A 324 -12.93 -1.35 3.86
CA PHE A 324 -14.13 -1.59 3.07
C PHE A 324 -15.13 -2.49 3.82
N GLU A 325 -16.39 -2.08 3.88
CA GLU A 325 -17.44 -2.76 4.66
C GLU A 325 -17.72 -4.22 4.24
N ASN A 326 -17.43 -4.57 2.99
CA ASN A 326 -17.66 -5.90 2.41
C ASN A 326 -16.34 -6.62 2.05
N LEU A 327 -15.25 -6.31 2.77
CA LEU A 327 -13.96 -6.99 2.59
C LEU A 327 -14.06 -8.49 2.90
N GLU A 328 -13.79 -9.33 1.91
CA GLU A 328 -13.91 -10.79 2.00
C GLU A 328 -12.58 -11.48 2.35
N ILE A 329 -12.02 -11.14 3.51
CA ILE A 329 -10.78 -11.73 4.02
C ILE A 329 -11.06 -12.50 5.31
N ASN A 330 -10.50 -13.71 5.36
CA ASN A 330 -10.49 -14.55 6.55
C ASN A 330 -9.12 -14.49 7.22
N ARG A 331 -9.13 -14.47 8.56
CA ARG A 331 -7.96 -14.62 9.40
C ARG A 331 -7.93 -16.05 9.94
N TRP A 332 -6.84 -16.75 9.66
CA TRP A 332 -6.59 -18.10 10.12
C TRP A 332 -5.46 -18.09 11.14
N LYS A 333 -5.66 -18.80 12.24
CA LYS A 333 -4.57 -19.24 13.12
C LYS A 333 -4.34 -20.71 12.85
N LEU A 334 -3.21 -21.01 12.21
CA LEU A 334 -2.77 -22.35 11.87
C LEU A 334 -1.70 -22.77 12.88
N LYS A 335 -1.69 -24.04 13.24
CA LYS A 335 -0.66 -24.61 14.11
C LYS A 335 0.10 -25.68 13.35
N ASP A 336 1.41 -25.56 13.35
CA ASP A 336 2.29 -26.51 12.68
C ASP A 336 2.53 -27.77 13.52
N SER A 337 3.11 -28.81 12.91
CA SER A 337 3.52 -30.07 13.54
C SER A 337 4.48 -29.87 14.73
N GLN A 338 5.30 -28.81 14.70
CA GLN A 338 6.20 -28.39 15.78
C GLN A 338 5.49 -27.60 16.90
N GLY A 339 4.23 -27.19 16.67
CA GLY A 339 3.41 -26.43 17.60
C GLY A 339 3.52 -24.91 17.49
N THR A 340 4.25 -24.38 16.50
CA THR A 340 4.34 -22.95 16.18
C THR A 340 3.03 -22.45 15.58
N GLU A 341 2.57 -21.27 16.00
CA GLU A 341 1.34 -20.65 15.48
C GLU A 341 1.65 -19.72 14.31
N HIS A 342 1.06 -19.98 13.14
CA HIS A 342 1.15 -19.14 11.96
C HIS A 342 -0.16 -18.38 11.73
N LEU A 343 -0.05 -17.08 11.54
CA LEU A 343 -1.17 -16.18 11.24
C LEU A 343 -1.26 -15.97 9.73
N LEU A 344 -2.36 -16.43 9.13
CA LEU A 344 -2.57 -16.33 7.69
C LEU A 344 -3.81 -15.48 7.39
N HIS A 345 -3.69 -14.58 6.42
CA HIS A 345 -4.80 -13.77 5.92
C HIS A 345 -5.06 -14.13 4.46
N THR A 346 -6.23 -14.70 4.15
CA THR A 346 -6.55 -15.15 2.79
C THR A 346 -7.88 -14.61 2.30
N THR A 347 -7.93 -14.36 1.00
CA THR A 347 -9.21 -14.17 0.28
C THR A 347 -9.80 -15.53 -0.12
N LYS A 348 -11.12 -15.60 -0.32
CA LYS A 348 -11.81 -16.83 -0.79
C LYS A 348 -11.24 -17.40 -2.10
N GLN A 349 -10.69 -16.54 -2.96
CA GLN A 349 -10.05 -16.97 -4.21
C GLN A 349 -8.71 -17.65 -3.94
N GLN A 350 -7.88 -17.07 -3.07
CA GLN A 350 -6.60 -17.66 -2.66
C GLN A 350 -6.78 -18.98 -1.91
N GLU A 351 -7.85 -19.13 -1.11
CA GLU A 351 -8.21 -20.38 -0.43
C GLU A 351 -8.44 -21.55 -1.40
N THR A 352 -9.00 -21.27 -2.58
CA THR A 352 -9.33 -22.32 -3.58
C THR A 352 -8.14 -22.63 -4.49
N THR A 353 -7.33 -21.62 -4.81
CA THR A 353 -6.23 -21.73 -5.79
C THR A 353 -4.91 -22.15 -5.14
N ASN A 354 -4.61 -21.72 -3.91
CA ASN A 354 -3.32 -21.93 -3.25
C ASN A 354 -3.46 -22.81 -2.01
N ARG A 355 -3.87 -24.07 -2.19
CA ARG A 355 -3.92 -25.07 -1.12
C ARG A 355 -2.54 -25.37 -0.50
N GLU A 356 -1.46 -25.11 -1.23
CA GLU A 356 -0.07 -25.26 -0.76
C GLU A 356 0.26 -24.33 0.42
N ILE A 357 -0.44 -23.21 0.58
CA ILE A 357 -0.21 -22.25 1.68
C ILE A 357 -0.64 -22.84 3.04
N PHE A 358 -1.55 -23.82 3.03
CA PHE A 358 -2.02 -24.51 4.24
C PHE A 358 -1.19 -25.76 4.55
N MET A 359 -0.17 -26.08 3.75
CA MET A 359 0.72 -27.20 3.96
C MET A 359 1.99 -26.75 4.66
N ASP A 360 2.42 -27.53 5.64
CA ASP A 360 3.73 -27.39 6.29
C ASP A 360 4.83 -27.74 5.26
N LYS A 361 5.77 -26.81 5.08
CA LYS A 361 6.89 -26.94 4.14
C LYS A 361 7.88 -28.04 4.55
N GLU A 362 7.96 -28.39 5.84
CA GLU A 362 8.88 -29.40 6.35
C GLU A 362 8.30 -30.82 6.31
N THR A 363 7.02 -30.98 6.67
CA THR A 363 6.38 -32.30 6.76
C THR A 363 5.46 -32.66 5.60
N GLY A 364 5.05 -31.67 4.79
CA GLY A 364 4.11 -31.84 3.69
C GLY A 364 2.68 -32.19 4.15
N GLN A 365 2.37 -32.03 5.44
CA GLN A 365 1.02 -32.23 6.00
C GLN A 365 0.26 -30.91 6.08
N GLU A 366 -1.07 -30.96 6.03
CA GLU A 366 -1.91 -29.77 6.26
C GLU A 366 -1.79 -29.32 7.72
N MET A 367 -1.50 -28.03 7.93
CA MET A 367 -1.44 -27.43 9.26
C MET A 367 -2.81 -27.47 9.95
N GLU A 368 -2.83 -27.65 11.27
CA GLU A 368 -4.07 -27.71 12.04
C GLU A 368 -4.71 -26.33 12.14
N VAL A 369 -5.98 -26.21 11.73
CA VAL A 369 -6.74 -24.96 11.85
C VAL A 369 -7.23 -24.80 13.30
N VAL A 370 -6.65 -23.86 14.03
CA VAL A 370 -7.03 -23.55 15.42
C VAL A 370 -8.29 -22.68 15.45
N THR A 371 -8.27 -21.58 14.71
CA THR A 371 -9.41 -20.66 14.61
C THR A 371 -9.50 -20.03 13.23
N GLN A 372 -10.73 -19.96 12.71
CA GLN A 372 -11.09 -19.22 11.51
C GLN A 372 -12.06 -18.10 11.89
N GLU A 373 -11.65 -16.85 11.69
CA GLU A 373 -12.48 -15.68 11.98
C GLU A 373 -12.48 -14.68 10.82
N SER A 374 -13.53 -13.86 10.73
CA SER A 374 -13.60 -12.81 9.71
C SER A 374 -12.65 -11.69 10.11
N PHE A 375 -11.74 -11.30 9.20
CA PHE A 375 -10.76 -10.25 9.49
C PHE A 375 -11.41 -8.91 9.89
N LEU A 376 -12.53 -8.57 9.25
CA LEU A 376 -13.33 -7.38 9.60
C LEU A 376 -13.90 -7.43 11.03
N GLU A 377 -14.32 -8.60 11.49
CA GLU A 377 -14.86 -8.78 12.85
C GLU A 377 -13.75 -8.65 13.87
N TRP A 378 -12.60 -9.28 13.60
CA TRP A 378 -11.44 -9.19 14.46
C TRP A 378 -10.95 -7.74 14.62
N ILE A 379 -10.82 -6.98 13.52
CA ILE A 379 -10.46 -5.55 13.57
C ILE A 379 -11.49 -4.75 14.35
N ALA A 380 -12.79 -4.97 14.14
CA ALA A 380 -13.85 -4.22 14.84
C ALA A 380 -13.86 -4.44 16.36
N GLU A 381 -13.27 -5.53 16.85
CA GLU A 381 -13.10 -5.83 18.28
C GLU A 381 -11.78 -5.30 18.85
N HIS A 382 -10.68 -5.40 18.08
CA HIS A 382 -9.32 -5.15 18.59
C HIS A 382 -8.71 -3.81 18.15
N TYR A 383 -9.36 -3.01 17.30
CA TYR A 383 -8.80 -1.73 16.83
C TYR A 383 -8.44 -0.76 17.97
N LYS A 384 -9.16 -0.84 19.10
CA LYS A 384 -8.90 0.00 20.29
C LYS A 384 -7.57 -0.34 20.95
N ASP A 385 -7.13 -1.59 20.88
CA ASP A 385 -5.88 -2.05 21.50
C ASP A 385 -4.66 -1.42 20.79
N PHE A 386 -4.79 -1.15 19.49
CA PHE A 386 -3.77 -0.48 18.68
C PHE A 386 -3.84 1.05 18.75
N GLY A 387 -4.83 1.62 19.43
CA GLY A 387 -5.03 3.06 19.54
C GLY A 387 -5.37 3.77 18.23
N THR A 388 -5.91 3.06 17.23
CA THR A 388 -6.33 3.62 15.94
C THR A 388 -7.82 3.99 15.95
N ASN A 389 -8.24 4.90 15.07
CA ASN A 389 -9.65 5.10 14.74
C ASN A 389 -10.04 4.19 13.57
N LEU A 390 -11.15 3.46 13.67
CA LEU A 390 -11.64 2.58 12.60
C LEU A 390 -12.80 3.24 11.85
N GLU A 391 -12.68 3.34 10.53
CA GLU A 391 -13.71 3.89 9.64
C GLU A 391 -14.07 2.90 8.54
N PHE A 392 -15.36 2.58 8.42
CA PHE A 392 -15.87 1.73 7.35
C PHE A 392 -16.31 2.56 6.15
N VAL A 393 -15.84 2.17 4.97
CA VAL A 393 -16.16 2.83 3.69
C VAL A 393 -16.86 1.88 2.73
N SER A 394 -17.56 2.43 1.73
CA SER A 394 -18.26 1.67 0.70
C SER A 394 -17.68 1.97 -0.70
N ASP A 395 -18.11 1.21 -1.70
CA ASP A 395 -17.69 1.33 -3.09
C ASP A 395 -18.67 2.16 -3.96
N ARG A 396 -19.66 2.81 -3.33
CA ARG A 396 -20.70 3.58 -4.03
C ARG A 396 -20.21 4.91 -4.59
N SER A 397 -19.20 5.49 -3.96
CA SER A 397 -18.51 6.68 -4.47
C SER A 397 -17.48 6.30 -5.53
N THR A 398 -17.16 7.23 -6.42
CA THR A 398 -16.08 7.05 -7.42
C THR A 398 -14.73 6.81 -6.74
N GLU A 399 -14.46 7.54 -5.66
CA GLU A 399 -13.27 7.47 -4.83
C GLU A 399 -13.22 6.16 -4.03
N GLY A 400 -14.36 5.71 -3.47
CA GLY A 400 -14.47 4.43 -2.78
C GLY A 400 -14.24 3.24 -3.72
N ASN A 401 -14.76 3.30 -4.95
CA ASN A 401 -14.50 2.29 -5.97
C ASN A 401 -13.01 2.23 -6.35
N GLN A 402 -12.33 3.39 -6.44
CA GLN A 402 -10.88 3.44 -6.64
C GLN A 402 -10.11 2.88 -5.45
N PHE A 403 -10.53 3.17 -4.22
CA PHE A 403 -9.92 2.63 -3.00
C PHE A 403 -10.03 1.09 -2.96
N VAL A 404 -11.20 0.53 -3.26
CA VAL A 404 -11.43 -0.92 -3.26
C VAL A 404 -10.66 -1.61 -4.38
N LYS A 405 -10.76 -1.13 -5.63
CA LYS A 405 -10.13 -1.78 -6.79
C LYS A 405 -8.63 -1.52 -6.91
N GLY A 406 -8.18 -0.34 -6.50
CA GLY A 406 -6.79 0.08 -6.62
C GLY A 406 -5.92 -0.34 -5.44
N PHE A 407 -6.46 -0.28 -4.21
CA PHE A 407 -5.69 -0.44 -2.97
C PHE A 407 -6.13 -1.65 -2.13
N GLY A 408 -6.96 -2.55 -2.70
CA GLY A 408 -7.37 -3.79 -2.05
C GLY A 408 -8.42 -3.62 -0.95
N GLY A 409 -9.01 -2.43 -0.80
CA GLY A 409 -10.09 -2.16 0.15
C GLY A 409 -9.66 -2.09 1.62
N ILE A 410 -8.36 -2.03 1.90
CA ILE A 410 -7.80 -1.74 3.22
C ILE A 410 -6.62 -0.78 3.10
N GLY A 411 -6.58 0.21 3.98
CA GLY A 411 -5.48 1.15 4.09
C GLY A 411 -5.60 1.98 5.35
N GLY A 412 -4.59 2.80 5.62
CA GLY A 412 -4.53 3.63 6.81
C GLY A 412 -3.81 4.94 6.57
N ILE A 413 -4.26 5.98 7.26
CA ILE A 413 -3.53 7.24 7.39
C ILE A 413 -2.65 7.13 8.63
N LEU A 414 -1.34 7.33 8.47
CA LEU A 414 -0.34 7.19 9.51
C LEU A 414 -0.08 8.53 10.21
N ARG A 415 0.23 8.46 11.51
CA ARG A 415 0.62 9.63 12.33
C ARG A 415 1.96 10.21 11.91
N TYR A 416 2.87 9.34 11.47
CA TYR A 416 4.23 9.67 11.04
C TYR A 416 4.62 8.80 9.85
N LYS A 417 5.65 9.23 9.11
CA LYS A 417 6.17 8.50 7.96
C LYS A 417 6.77 7.17 8.41
N VAL A 418 6.34 6.09 7.78
CA VAL A 418 6.86 4.74 8.01
C VAL A 418 7.42 4.24 6.68
N ASN A 419 8.66 3.74 6.69
CA ASN A 419 9.26 3.15 5.50
C ASN A 419 8.88 1.67 5.46
N PHE A 420 7.84 1.34 4.69
CA PHE A 420 7.40 -0.05 4.51
C PHE A 420 8.47 -0.90 3.82
N GLU A 421 9.39 -0.34 3.02
CA GLU A 421 10.52 -1.11 2.47
C GLU A 421 11.52 -1.61 3.53
N GLN A 422 11.54 -0.98 4.72
CA GLN A 422 12.37 -1.43 5.85
C GLN A 422 11.62 -2.39 6.79
N LEU A 423 10.30 -2.52 6.61
CA LEU A 423 9.37 -3.29 7.47
C LEU A 423 8.66 -4.41 6.71
N ALA A 424 8.66 -4.39 5.38
CA ALA A 424 8.61 -5.59 4.58
C ALA A 424 9.82 -6.38 5.03
N ASP A 425 9.60 -7.24 6.03
CA ASP A 425 10.40 -8.42 6.32
C ASP A 425 11.14 -8.77 5.00
N VAL A 426 12.48 -8.70 4.92
CA VAL A 426 13.36 -9.43 5.83
C VAL A 426 12.58 -10.61 6.36
N ASP A 427 12.00 -11.39 5.43
CA ASP A 427 11.55 -12.72 5.74
C ASP A 427 12.66 -13.29 6.64
N ASP A 428 12.27 -13.95 7.71
CA ASP A 428 13.10 -14.92 8.43
C ASP A 428 13.55 -16.08 7.50
N ASP A 429 13.67 -15.83 6.19
CA ASP A 429 14.62 -16.45 5.30
C ASP A 429 16.00 -15.88 5.63
N ASP A 430 16.64 -16.53 6.60
CA ASP A 430 18.11 -16.65 6.73
C ASP A 430 18.81 -16.97 5.37
N ASP A 431 18.07 -17.24 4.29
CA ASP A 431 18.56 -17.47 2.92
C ASP A 431 19.14 -16.22 2.22
N TYR A 432 18.80 -14.97 2.59
CA TYR A 432 19.47 -13.81 1.97
C TYR A 432 20.92 -13.64 2.46
N TYR A 433 21.22 -14.11 3.66
CA TYR A 433 22.58 -14.08 4.21
C TYR A 433 23.46 -15.22 3.67
N ASP A 434 22.93 -16.14 2.85
CA ASP A 434 23.72 -17.26 2.32
C ASP A 434 24.16 -17.07 0.84
N ALA A 435 24.09 -15.85 0.32
CA ALA A 435 24.57 -15.55 -1.04
C ALA A 435 26.12 -15.46 -1.11
N PRO A 436 26.76 -15.98 -2.17
CA PRO A 436 28.18 -15.75 -2.39
C PRO A 436 28.45 -14.28 -2.70
N LEU A 437 29.57 -13.76 -2.19
CA LEU A 437 30.02 -12.38 -2.40
C LEU A 437 30.16 -12.08 -3.90
N PRO A 438 29.41 -11.15 -4.52
CA PRO A 438 29.51 -10.94 -5.96
C PRO A 438 30.92 -10.50 -6.42
N GLN A 439 31.32 -10.90 -7.64
CA GLN A 439 32.65 -10.57 -8.16
C GLN A 439 32.82 -9.06 -8.33
N GLY A 440 33.86 -8.50 -7.71
CA GLY A 440 34.11 -7.06 -7.63
C GLY A 440 33.70 -6.44 -6.28
N HIS A 441 32.83 -7.09 -5.50
CA HIS A 441 32.37 -6.52 -4.22
C HIS A 441 33.43 -6.61 -3.11
N HIS A 442 34.47 -7.45 -3.26
CA HIS A 442 35.63 -7.45 -2.35
C HIS A 442 36.31 -6.07 -2.23
N LEU A 443 36.16 -5.20 -3.24
CA LEU A 443 36.64 -3.81 -3.20
C LEU A 443 35.92 -2.96 -2.16
N VAL A 444 34.65 -3.26 -1.87
CA VAL A 444 33.79 -2.54 -0.91
C VAL A 444 33.92 -3.12 0.49
N TYR A 445 34.03 -4.44 0.62
CA TYR A 445 34.07 -5.11 1.94
C TYR A 445 35.44 -5.11 2.60
N PHE A 446 36.52 -4.95 1.82
CA PHE A 446 37.88 -4.96 2.35
C PHE A 446 38.65 -3.67 1.99
N PRO A 447 38.14 -2.46 2.29
CA PRO A 447 38.88 -1.23 2.06
C PRO A 447 39.95 -1.04 3.13
N LEU A 448 40.93 -0.18 2.85
CA LEU A 448 41.86 0.32 3.87
C LEU A 448 41.12 1.38 4.70
N GLN A 449 40.97 1.15 6.01
CA GLN A 449 40.20 2.00 6.92
C GLN A 449 41.11 2.94 7.72
N SER A 450 42.03 3.63 7.04
CA SER A 450 42.87 4.65 7.68
C SER A 450 42.01 5.81 8.18
N ARG A 451 42.36 6.36 9.34
CA ARG A 451 41.58 7.45 9.94
C ARG A 451 41.70 8.71 9.06
N PRO A 452 40.67 9.55 8.94
CA PRO A 452 40.75 10.78 8.16
C PRO A 452 41.91 11.71 8.57
N SER A 453 42.33 11.69 9.83
CA SER A 453 43.47 12.45 10.34
C SER A 453 44.85 11.94 9.89
N GLU A 454 44.92 10.72 9.36
CA GLU A 454 46.14 10.04 8.94
C GLU A 454 46.28 9.99 7.41
N LEU A 455 45.29 10.50 6.67
CA LEU A 455 45.33 10.59 5.22
C LEU A 455 46.32 11.67 4.75
N MET A 456 46.87 11.45 3.58
CA MET A 456 47.67 12.45 2.86
C MET A 456 46.80 13.66 2.46
N PRO A 457 47.42 14.81 2.11
CA PRO A 457 46.68 16.02 1.72
C PRO A 457 45.70 15.83 0.55
N ASP A 458 45.98 14.88 -0.34
CA ASP A 458 45.12 14.50 -1.47
C ASP A 458 44.02 13.50 -1.08
N GLY A 459 43.94 13.09 0.19
CA GLY A 459 42.97 12.11 0.70
C GLY A 459 43.35 10.64 0.47
N THR A 460 44.54 10.35 -0.03
CA THR A 460 45.06 8.97 -0.13
C THR A 460 45.62 8.46 1.19
N ASP A 461 45.56 7.15 1.43
CA ASP A 461 46.28 6.53 2.53
C ASP A 461 47.81 6.56 2.27
N PRO A 462 48.64 6.79 3.30
CA PRO A 462 50.10 6.81 3.17
C PRO A 462 50.71 5.41 3.01
N ASP A 463 49.92 4.35 3.14
CA ASP A 463 50.40 2.97 3.03
C ASP A 463 50.98 2.71 1.64
N HIS A 464 52.08 1.95 1.61
CA HIS A 464 52.84 1.61 0.39
C HIS A 464 53.52 2.81 -0.30
N CYS A 465 53.35 4.03 0.20
CA CYS A 465 54.00 5.22 -0.37
C CYS A 465 55.54 5.15 -0.12
N PRO A 466 56.38 5.31 -1.16
CA PRO A 466 57.83 5.20 -1.04
C PRO A 466 58.51 6.41 -0.36
N GLY A 467 57.74 7.41 0.09
CA GLY A 467 58.22 8.57 0.85
C GLY A 467 57.60 9.89 0.41
N ALA A 468 57.84 10.95 1.19
CA ALA A 468 57.18 12.26 1.04
C ALA A 468 57.42 12.96 -0.31
N SER A 469 58.44 12.56 -1.09
CA SER A 469 58.69 13.12 -2.43
C SER A 469 57.76 12.59 -3.52
N PHE A 470 56.91 11.59 -3.21
CA PHE A 470 55.97 11.00 -4.16
C PHE A 470 54.53 11.20 -3.67
N THR A 471 54.01 12.38 -3.97
CA THR A 471 52.72 12.87 -3.49
C THR A 471 51.52 12.38 -4.29
N ARG A 472 51.74 11.86 -5.51
CA ARG A 472 50.65 11.46 -6.41
C ARG A 472 50.61 9.95 -6.63
N ARG A 473 49.45 9.35 -6.39
CA ARG A 473 49.23 7.90 -6.53
C ARG A 473 48.32 7.57 -7.71
N LEU A 474 48.78 6.68 -8.59
CA LEU A 474 48.03 6.18 -9.73
C LEU A 474 47.80 4.67 -9.65
N TRP A 475 46.54 4.26 -9.87
CA TRP A 475 46.19 2.87 -10.11
C TRP A 475 46.46 2.50 -11.58
N ALA A 476 47.60 1.89 -11.86
CA ALA A 476 48.04 1.64 -13.22
C ALA A 476 47.47 0.34 -13.83
N GLY A 477 47.01 -0.59 -13.00
CA GLY A 477 46.43 -1.85 -13.45
C GLY A 477 46.53 -2.92 -12.38
N GLY A 478 46.33 -4.16 -12.79
CA GLY A 478 46.43 -5.31 -11.91
C GLY A 478 46.00 -6.60 -12.56
N GLU A 479 45.97 -7.66 -11.76
CA GLU A 479 45.31 -8.91 -12.10
C GLU A 479 44.52 -9.43 -10.92
N ILE A 480 43.43 -10.14 -11.19
CA ILE A 480 42.61 -10.80 -10.18
C ILE A 480 42.35 -12.26 -10.57
N ARG A 481 42.43 -13.15 -9.59
CA ARG A 481 42.20 -14.59 -9.69
C ARG A 481 41.13 -14.99 -8.68
N PHE A 482 40.15 -15.76 -9.14
CA PHE A 482 39.15 -16.43 -8.32
C PHE A 482 39.47 -17.92 -8.32
N ARG A 483 39.73 -18.48 -7.14
CA ARG A 483 39.99 -19.92 -6.99
C ARG A 483 38.70 -20.69 -7.24
N GLU A 484 38.79 -21.95 -7.69
CA GLU A 484 37.62 -22.82 -7.72
C GLU A 484 36.97 -22.92 -6.33
N ALA A 485 35.63 -22.95 -6.30
CA ALA A 485 34.81 -22.95 -5.07
C ALA A 485 35.07 -21.76 -4.11
N TRP A 486 35.54 -20.61 -4.61
CA TRP A 486 35.68 -19.39 -3.79
C TRP A 486 34.35 -18.89 -3.21
N GLU A 487 33.24 -19.17 -3.91
CA GLU A 487 31.86 -18.80 -3.56
C GLU A 487 31.42 -19.44 -2.24
N ASP A 488 31.91 -20.64 -1.93
CA ASP A 488 31.61 -21.35 -0.67
C ASP A 488 32.34 -20.75 0.52
N GLU A 489 33.51 -20.12 0.29
CA GLU A 489 34.33 -19.50 1.34
C GLU A 489 33.92 -18.06 1.63
N LEU A 490 33.58 -17.29 0.59
CA LEU A 490 33.21 -15.87 0.69
C LEU A 490 31.70 -15.70 0.54
N ARG A 491 30.97 -15.95 1.62
CA ARG A 491 29.52 -15.78 1.71
C ARG A 491 29.14 -14.61 2.60
N LEU A 492 27.96 -14.05 2.39
CA LEU A 492 27.43 -12.94 3.18
C LEU A 492 26.76 -13.42 4.49
N ASP A 493 27.28 -14.48 5.11
CA ASP A 493 26.65 -15.23 6.21
C ASP A 493 27.19 -14.83 7.60
N GLY A 494 27.82 -13.66 7.68
CA GLY A 494 28.42 -13.15 8.91
C GLY A 494 29.74 -13.82 9.33
N ARG A 495 30.27 -14.79 8.55
CA ARG A 495 31.57 -15.41 8.87
C ARG A 495 32.72 -14.41 8.78
N ARG A 496 33.75 -14.62 9.60
CA ARG A 496 34.94 -13.75 9.62
C ARG A 496 35.90 -14.10 8.48
N VAL A 497 36.04 -13.16 7.55
CA VAL A 497 37.01 -13.20 6.45
C VAL A 497 38.08 -12.13 6.68
N GLY A 498 39.32 -12.40 6.28
CA GLY A 498 40.41 -11.42 6.31
C GLY A 498 40.94 -11.09 4.91
N CYS A 499 41.58 -9.94 4.81
CA CYS A 499 42.44 -9.57 3.68
C CYS A 499 43.88 -9.41 4.19
N VAL A 500 44.83 -10.09 3.55
CA VAL A 500 46.26 -9.91 3.81
C VAL A 500 46.90 -9.23 2.62
N GLU A 501 47.60 -8.14 2.89
CA GLU A 501 48.33 -7.35 1.90
C GLU A 501 49.84 -7.65 2.00
N THR A 502 50.52 -7.77 0.86
CA THR A 502 51.97 -8.02 0.81
C THR A 502 52.57 -7.34 -0.41
N VAL A 503 53.58 -6.51 -0.19
CA VAL A 503 54.36 -5.90 -1.28
C VAL A 503 55.25 -6.97 -1.91
N GLU A 504 55.08 -7.20 -3.22
CA GLU A 504 55.89 -8.15 -3.99
C GLU A 504 57.18 -7.52 -4.47
N ASP A 505 57.06 -6.36 -5.12
CA ASP A 505 58.17 -5.73 -5.82
C ASP A 505 58.01 -4.20 -5.82
N VAL A 506 59.15 -3.51 -5.73
CA VAL A 506 59.23 -2.04 -5.74
C VAL A 506 60.30 -1.64 -6.75
N ARG A 507 59.89 -0.99 -7.84
CA ARG A 507 60.76 -0.68 -8.98
C ARG A 507 60.78 0.82 -9.28
N PRO A 508 61.89 1.52 -9.00
CA PRO A 508 62.07 2.90 -9.46
C PRO A 508 62.40 2.91 -10.97
N GLU A 509 61.63 3.65 -11.77
CA GLU A 509 61.84 3.77 -13.21
C GLU A 509 61.54 5.20 -13.70
N LYS A 510 62.51 5.88 -14.34
CA LYS A 510 62.29 7.18 -15.02
C LYS A 510 61.54 8.21 -14.13
N GLY A 511 61.99 8.38 -12.88
CA GLY A 511 61.42 9.35 -11.94
C GLY A 511 60.07 8.98 -11.31
N ARG A 512 59.60 7.75 -11.50
CA ARG A 512 58.40 7.20 -10.83
C ARG A 512 58.77 5.93 -10.07
N VAL A 513 57.98 5.56 -9.07
CA VAL A 513 58.14 4.29 -8.36
C VAL A 513 56.92 3.42 -8.61
N TRP A 514 57.16 2.22 -9.14
CA TRP A 514 56.15 1.19 -9.30
C TRP A 514 56.14 0.29 -8.06
N VAL A 515 54.96 0.01 -7.52
CA VAL A 515 54.77 -0.90 -6.39
C VAL A 515 53.75 -1.95 -6.81
N ASP A 516 54.18 -3.20 -6.83
CA ASP A 516 53.29 -4.34 -7.04
C ASP A 516 52.92 -4.95 -5.68
N LEU A 517 51.62 -5.02 -5.43
CA LEU A 517 51.00 -5.38 -4.16
C LEU A 517 50.06 -6.57 -4.38
N TRP A 518 50.24 -7.65 -3.62
CA TRP A 518 49.25 -8.73 -3.54
C TRP A 518 48.28 -8.50 -2.40
N ARG A 519 47.00 -8.68 -2.69
CA ARG A 519 45.92 -8.78 -1.73
C ARG A 519 45.30 -10.16 -1.81
N ARG A 520 45.25 -10.85 -0.68
CA ARG A 520 44.72 -12.21 -0.57
C ARG A 520 43.52 -12.21 0.37
N TYR A 521 42.37 -12.65 -0.13
CA TYR A 521 41.10 -12.64 0.60
C TYR A 521 40.67 -14.08 0.93
N GLY A 522 40.29 -14.35 2.18
CA GLY A 522 39.85 -15.68 2.60
C GLY A 522 39.66 -15.83 4.11
N ALA A 523 39.17 -17.01 4.52
CA ALA A 523 38.92 -17.32 5.93
C ALA A 523 40.23 -17.33 6.74
N ARG A 524 40.24 -16.66 7.90
CA ARG A 524 41.44 -16.50 8.74
C ARG A 524 41.86 -17.79 9.46
N SER A 525 40.99 -18.81 9.46
CA SER A 525 41.11 -20.09 10.18
C SER A 525 41.42 -21.30 9.29
N GLY A 526 41.60 -21.12 7.98
CA GLY A 526 42.02 -22.21 7.09
C GLY A 526 43.43 -22.66 7.44
N GLY A 527 43.61 -23.96 7.74
CA GLY A 527 44.94 -24.55 7.83
C GLY A 527 45.72 -24.37 6.51
N PRO A 528 47.05 -24.55 6.51
CA PRO A 528 47.95 -24.22 5.39
C PRO A 528 47.70 -24.96 4.05
N GLN A 529 46.61 -25.70 3.90
CA GLN A 529 46.27 -26.49 2.71
C GLN A 529 45.25 -25.82 1.77
N THR A 530 44.46 -24.84 2.21
CA THR A 530 43.56 -24.10 1.31
C THR A 530 44.12 -22.70 1.08
N GLY A 531 44.55 -22.41 -0.16
CA GLY A 531 45.04 -21.08 -0.55
C GLY A 531 43.97 -19.98 -0.43
N PRO A 532 44.26 -18.72 -0.75
CA PRO A 532 43.24 -17.65 -0.73
C PRO A 532 42.09 -17.90 -1.71
N ALA A 533 40.88 -17.43 -1.38
CA ALA A 533 39.69 -17.52 -2.22
C ALA A 533 39.77 -16.55 -3.41
N ILE A 534 40.26 -15.34 -3.17
CA ILE A 534 40.57 -14.34 -4.20
C ILE A 534 42.01 -13.87 -4.02
N GLU A 535 42.75 -13.78 -5.13
CA GLU A 535 44.06 -13.11 -5.17
C GLU A 535 43.99 -11.95 -6.15
N GLU A 536 44.30 -10.74 -5.67
CA GLU A 536 44.40 -9.54 -6.48
C GLU A 536 45.82 -8.99 -6.41
N ARG A 537 46.49 -8.85 -7.55
CA ARG A 537 47.72 -8.06 -7.67
C ARG A 537 47.36 -6.67 -8.17
N ARG A 538 47.76 -5.65 -7.44
CA ARG A 538 47.61 -4.23 -7.81
C ARG A 538 48.96 -3.68 -8.21
N THR A 539 49.00 -2.97 -9.33
CA THR A 539 50.18 -2.23 -9.77
C THR A 539 49.92 -0.74 -9.55
N LEU A 540 50.55 -0.19 -8.53
CA LEU A 540 50.50 1.22 -8.18
C LEU A 540 51.71 1.95 -8.77
N ALA A 541 51.50 3.19 -9.21
CA ALA A 541 52.57 4.08 -9.63
C ALA A 541 52.53 5.34 -8.78
N PHE A 542 53.67 5.64 -8.14
CA PHE A 542 53.86 6.84 -7.34
C PHE A 542 54.71 7.84 -8.12
N LEU A 543 54.21 9.07 -8.24
CA LEU A 543 54.83 10.15 -8.98
C LEU A 543 55.10 11.35 -8.05
N PRO A 544 56.17 12.10 -8.29
CA PRO A 544 56.36 13.39 -7.62
C PRO A 544 55.31 14.41 -8.07
N ASP A 545 55.19 15.51 -7.33
CA ASP A 545 54.46 16.69 -7.77
C ASP A 545 54.99 17.18 -9.12
N ILE A 546 54.09 17.76 -9.91
CA ILE A 546 54.42 18.27 -11.23
C ILE A 546 54.42 19.81 -11.23
N ASP A 547 55.46 20.43 -11.81
CA ASP A 547 55.47 21.86 -12.16
C ASP A 547 54.81 22.18 -13.53
N ALA A 548 54.55 21.19 -14.40
CA ALA A 548 53.97 21.38 -15.75
C ALA A 548 53.10 20.21 -16.28
N PRO A 549 51.93 20.46 -16.90
CA PRO A 549 50.97 19.41 -17.28
C PRO A 549 51.57 18.29 -18.13
N ALA A 550 51.16 17.05 -17.86
CA ALA A 550 51.65 15.87 -18.57
C ALA A 550 51.38 15.97 -20.08
N PRO A 551 52.33 15.57 -20.95
CA PRO A 551 52.13 15.62 -22.39
C PRO A 551 50.96 14.71 -22.82
N ALA A 552 50.16 15.20 -23.77
CA ALA A 552 49.02 14.46 -24.32
C ALA A 552 49.49 13.11 -24.90
N ARG A 553 49.05 12.01 -24.29
CA ARG A 553 49.36 10.66 -24.78
C ARG A 553 48.49 10.36 -26.00
N ARG A 554 49.10 9.84 -27.06
CA ARG A 554 48.38 9.38 -28.25
C ARG A 554 47.39 8.28 -27.85
N SER A 555 46.11 8.52 -28.12
CA SER A 555 45.04 7.56 -27.88
C SER A 555 45.24 6.30 -28.72
N LEU A 556 45.17 5.14 -28.07
CA LEU A 556 45.29 3.84 -28.73
C LEU A 556 43.90 3.43 -29.23
N LYS A 557 43.78 3.12 -30.52
CA LYS A 557 42.52 2.60 -31.06
C LYS A 557 42.31 1.14 -30.64
N PRO A 558 41.05 0.72 -30.38
CA PRO A 558 40.71 -0.68 -30.22
C PRO A 558 41.21 -1.52 -31.40
N PRO A 559 41.83 -2.68 -31.15
CA PRO A 559 42.39 -3.51 -32.23
C PRO A 559 41.31 -4.23 -33.04
N HIS A 560 40.11 -4.41 -32.48
CA HIS A 560 39.02 -5.21 -33.04
C HIS A 560 37.65 -4.64 -32.66
N GLU A 561 36.59 -5.08 -33.37
CA GLU A 561 35.21 -4.81 -32.98
C GLU A 561 34.79 -5.67 -31.77
N ALA A 562 33.90 -5.11 -30.95
CA ALA A 562 33.40 -5.76 -29.74
C ALA A 562 32.30 -6.77 -30.11
N THR A 563 32.30 -7.93 -29.45
CA THR A 563 31.18 -8.90 -29.52
C THR A 563 29.99 -8.37 -28.72
N SER A 564 30.25 -7.73 -27.59
CA SER A 564 29.21 -7.09 -26.76
C SER A 564 29.79 -5.85 -26.07
N SER A 565 28.93 -4.87 -25.81
CA SER A 565 29.34 -3.62 -25.16
C SER A 565 28.25 -3.03 -24.29
N LEU A 566 28.66 -2.35 -23.22
CA LEU A 566 27.82 -1.59 -22.31
C LEU A 566 28.31 -0.14 -22.23
N THR A 567 27.43 0.80 -22.54
CA THR A 567 27.73 2.24 -22.50
C THR A 567 27.11 2.87 -21.27
N LEU A 568 27.87 3.72 -20.57
CA LEU A 568 27.38 4.51 -19.45
C LEU A 568 28.09 5.87 -19.36
N THR A 569 27.44 6.85 -18.75
CA THR A 569 28.04 8.15 -18.44
C THR A 569 28.22 8.26 -16.93
N PRO A 570 29.47 8.19 -16.39
CA PRO A 570 29.71 8.29 -14.97
C PRO A 570 29.26 9.65 -14.43
N THR A 571 28.40 9.65 -13.43
CA THR A 571 27.89 10.87 -12.78
C THR A 571 28.65 11.16 -11.50
N GLN A 572 28.63 12.42 -11.03
CA GLN A 572 29.29 12.78 -9.77
C GLN A 572 28.71 11.98 -8.58
N ASN A 573 27.42 11.63 -8.62
CA ASN A 573 26.78 10.79 -7.61
C ASN A 573 27.37 9.37 -7.58
N LEU A 574 27.58 8.75 -8.75
CA LEU A 574 28.21 7.43 -8.84
C LEU A 574 29.63 7.46 -8.24
N LEU A 575 30.42 8.46 -8.60
CA LEU A 575 31.79 8.62 -8.10
C LEU A 575 31.81 8.85 -6.59
N THR A 576 30.89 9.66 -6.06
CA THR A 576 30.77 9.96 -4.63
C THR A 576 30.37 8.71 -3.84
N ASN A 577 29.35 7.98 -4.30
CA ASN A 577 28.88 6.75 -3.65
C ASN A 577 29.96 5.67 -3.66
N PHE A 578 30.65 5.48 -4.78
CA PHE A 578 31.74 4.50 -4.87
C PHE A 578 32.91 4.87 -3.96
N SER A 579 33.25 6.16 -3.86
CA SER A 579 34.27 6.66 -2.93
C SER A 579 33.91 6.38 -1.47
N ALA A 580 32.66 6.62 -1.08
CA ALA A 580 32.16 6.34 0.26
C ALA A 580 32.17 4.83 0.57
N LEU A 581 31.68 3.99 -0.35
CA LEU A 581 31.65 2.53 -0.19
C LEU A 581 33.05 1.92 -0.06
N THR A 582 34.04 2.47 -0.77
CA THR A 582 35.41 1.95 -0.78
C THR A 582 36.37 2.66 0.18
N TYR A 583 35.86 3.57 1.02
CA TYR A 583 36.67 4.44 1.90
C TYR A 583 37.81 5.16 1.14
N ASN A 584 37.56 5.52 -0.12
CA ASN A 584 38.54 6.15 -0.99
C ASN A 584 38.28 7.66 -1.05
N ALA A 585 38.95 8.43 -0.19
CA ALA A 585 38.79 9.87 -0.09
C ALA A 585 39.69 10.67 -1.06
N HIS A 586 40.29 10.02 -2.06
CA HIS A 586 41.22 10.67 -2.98
C HIS A 586 40.54 11.79 -3.78
N ALA A 587 41.03 13.02 -3.61
CA ALA A 587 40.39 14.25 -4.03
C ALA A 587 40.14 14.34 -5.54
N ILE A 588 40.94 13.68 -6.38
CA ILE A 588 40.74 13.63 -7.84
C ILE A 588 39.38 13.01 -8.26
N HIS A 589 38.71 12.28 -7.37
CA HIS A 589 37.38 11.68 -7.61
C HIS A 589 36.22 12.57 -7.12
N LEU A 590 36.49 13.47 -6.18
CA LEU A 590 35.47 14.20 -5.42
C LEU A 590 35.47 15.71 -5.73
N ASP A 591 36.64 16.29 -5.97
CA ASP A 591 36.82 17.71 -6.19
C ASP A 591 37.39 18.00 -7.60
N ALA A 592 36.57 18.68 -8.41
CA ALA A 592 36.95 19.08 -9.76
C ALA A 592 38.07 20.16 -9.77
N ALA A 593 38.17 20.99 -8.73
CA ALA A 593 39.24 21.98 -8.61
C ALA A 593 40.59 21.29 -8.34
N TRP A 594 40.62 20.33 -7.42
CA TRP A 594 41.80 19.50 -7.16
C TRP A 594 42.24 18.72 -8.40
N ALA A 595 41.30 18.05 -9.07
CA ALA A 595 41.60 17.31 -10.31
C ALA A 595 42.25 18.22 -11.38
N ARG A 596 41.78 19.46 -11.52
CA ARG A 596 42.37 20.45 -12.45
C ARG A 596 43.78 20.86 -12.05
N GLN A 597 44.06 21.03 -10.76
CA GLN A 597 45.40 21.31 -10.26
C GLN A 597 46.38 20.20 -10.66
N GLU A 598 45.94 18.94 -10.66
CA GLU A 598 46.72 17.79 -11.10
C GLU A 598 46.78 17.59 -12.63
N GLY A 599 46.21 18.52 -13.40
CA GLY A 599 46.22 18.51 -14.86
C GLY A 599 45.06 17.77 -15.52
N HIS A 600 43.98 17.50 -14.79
CA HIS A 600 42.80 16.79 -15.30
C HIS A 600 41.62 17.72 -15.60
N PRO A 601 40.92 17.56 -16.73
CA PRO A 601 39.80 18.44 -17.11
C PRO A 601 38.55 18.32 -16.22
N ALA A 602 38.35 17.18 -15.56
CA ALA A 602 37.22 16.87 -14.68
C ALA A 602 37.63 15.82 -13.64
N THR A 603 36.75 15.49 -12.69
CA THR A 603 36.96 14.40 -11.74
C THR A 603 37.12 13.05 -12.45
N LEU A 604 37.98 12.19 -11.91
CA LEU A 604 38.36 10.93 -12.54
C LEU A 604 37.48 9.78 -12.06
N VAL A 605 37.21 8.84 -12.96
CA VAL A 605 36.64 7.54 -12.62
C VAL A 605 37.72 6.68 -11.94
N HIS A 606 37.35 5.99 -10.86
CA HIS A 606 38.28 5.13 -10.12
C HIS A 606 38.76 3.95 -10.98
N GLY A 607 40.04 3.60 -10.84
CA GLY A 607 40.57 2.34 -11.39
C GLY A 607 39.79 1.12 -10.88
N PRO A 608 39.55 0.99 -9.56
CA PRO A 608 38.70 -0.06 -8.99
C PRO A 608 37.26 -0.07 -9.51
N LEU A 609 36.66 1.10 -9.78
CA LEU A 609 35.31 1.17 -10.36
C LEU A 609 35.31 0.61 -11.79
N SER A 610 36.35 0.91 -12.59
CA SER A 610 36.51 0.33 -13.93
C SER A 610 36.64 -1.20 -13.88
N LEU A 611 37.38 -1.73 -12.90
CA LEU A 611 37.47 -3.17 -12.64
C LEU A 611 36.09 -3.77 -12.27
N ALA A 612 35.39 -3.17 -11.31
CA ALA A 612 34.07 -3.64 -10.86
C ALA A 612 33.05 -3.67 -12.00
N LEU A 613 33.03 -2.64 -12.86
CA LEU A 613 32.15 -2.57 -14.03
C LEU A 613 32.45 -3.65 -15.06
N VAL A 614 33.73 -3.97 -15.30
CA VAL A 614 34.11 -5.06 -16.21
C VAL A 614 33.68 -6.42 -15.65
N LEU A 615 33.93 -6.68 -14.36
CA LEU A 615 33.53 -7.93 -13.71
C LEU A 615 32.00 -8.08 -13.70
N GLY A 616 31.28 -7.00 -13.38
CA GLY A 616 29.82 -6.97 -13.42
C GLY A 616 29.28 -7.22 -14.83
N PHE A 617 29.87 -6.61 -15.86
CA PHE A 617 29.43 -6.80 -17.24
C PHE A 617 29.66 -8.24 -17.73
N LEU A 618 30.80 -8.86 -17.43
CA LEU A 618 31.04 -10.28 -17.76
C LEU A 618 30.05 -11.20 -17.03
N ASN A 619 29.76 -10.93 -15.74
CA ASN A 619 28.75 -11.69 -15.00
C ASN A 619 27.34 -11.53 -15.56
N HIS A 620 26.97 -10.33 -16.02
CA HIS A 620 25.70 -10.06 -16.68
C HIS A 620 25.54 -10.86 -17.98
N LEU A 621 26.64 -11.12 -18.69
CA LEU A 621 26.65 -12.01 -19.86
C LEU A 621 26.61 -13.51 -19.49
N GLY A 622 26.36 -13.85 -18.23
CA GLY A 622 26.31 -15.22 -17.72
C GLY A 622 27.67 -15.88 -17.56
N GLN A 623 28.75 -15.09 -17.55
CA GLN A 623 30.13 -15.60 -17.52
C GLN A 623 30.76 -15.34 -16.15
N ARG A 624 31.20 -16.41 -15.48
CA ARG A 624 31.91 -16.31 -14.19
C ARG A 624 33.40 -16.12 -14.44
N VAL A 625 33.99 -15.04 -13.91
CA VAL A 625 35.39 -14.70 -14.15
C VAL A 625 36.31 -15.56 -13.29
N LYS A 626 37.23 -16.31 -13.89
CA LYS A 626 38.28 -17.06 -13.17
C LYS A 626 39.54 -16.21 -13.02
N TRP A 627 39.89 -15.47 -14.07
CA TRP A 627 41.04 -14.59 -14.09
C TRP A 627 40.76 -13.36 -14.94
N PHE A 628 41.24 -12.19 -14.49
CA PHE A 628 41.22 -10.98 -15.29
C PHE A 628 42.49 -10.16 -15.05
N GLY A 629 43.26 -9.94 -16.11
CA GLY A 629 44.42 -9.05 -16.11
C GLY A 629 44.12 -7.78 -16.88
N TYR A 630 44.44 -6.62 -16.32
CA TYR A 630 44.11 -5.32 -16.93
C TYR A 630 45.16 -4.25 -16.67
N ARG A 631 45.15 -3.23 -17.54
CA ARG A 631 46.01 -2.06 -17.47
C ARG A 631 45.20 -0.81 -17.80
N ASN A 632 45.36 0.21 -16.97
CA ASN A 632 44.82 1.54 -17.18
C ASN A 632 45.82 2.33 -18.04
N LEU A 633 45.38 2.72 -19.23
CA LEU A 633 46.21 3.40 -20.23
C LEU A 633 45.99 4.91 -20.20
N GLN A 634 44.74 5.33 -20.03
CA GLN A 634 44.31 6.72 -19.98
C GLN A 634 43.21 6.92 -18.92
N PRO A 635 43.12 8.12 -18.32
CA PRO A 635 42.06 8.44 -17.36
C PRO A 635 40.69 8.53 -18.03
N LEU A 636 39.66 8.08 -17.31
CA LEU A 636 38.25 8.27 -17.64
C LEU A 636 37.68 9.38 -16.77
N TYR A 637 36.70 10.14 -17.28
CA TYR A 637 36.23 11.37 -16.64
C TYR A 637 34.73 11.37 -16.35
N CYS A 638 34.35 11.99 -15.24
CA CYS A 638 32.96 12.27 -14.90
C CYS A 638 32.27 13.11 -15.99
N GLY A 639 31.01 12.79 -16.29
CA GLY A 639 30.18 13.49 -17.26
C GLY A 639 30.58 13.23 -18.72
N ARG A 640 31.54 12.34 -18.99
CA ARG A 640 31.89 11.89 -20.34
C ARG A 640 31.49 10.44 -20.50
N GLU A 641 30.91 10.12 -21.65
CA GLU A 641 30.51 8.75 -21.97
C GLU A 641 31.72 7.82 -21.99
N MET A 642 31.53 6.60 -21.50
CA MET A 642 32.48 5.51 -21.65
C MET A 642 31.74 4.22 -22.02
N THR A 643 32.42 3.36 -22.77
CA THR A 643 31.85 2.08 -23.21
C THR A 643 32.75 0.93 -22.82
N VAL A 644 32.26 0.03 -21.98
CA VAL A 644 32.88 -1.26 -21.69
C VAL A 644 32.65 -2.19 -22.88
N CYS A 645 33.71 -2.76 -23.44
CA CYS A 645 33.66 -3.62 -24.60
C CYS A 645 34.33 -4.96 -24.29
N VAL A 646 33.70 -6.05 -24.72
CA VAL A 646 34.27 -7.39 -24.63
C VAL A 646 34.20 -8.09 -25.98
N ARG A 647 35.19 -8.92 -26.27
CA ARG A 647 35.23 -9.77 -27.45
C ARG A 647 35.57 -11.19 -27.06
N ASP A 648 34.71 -12.12 -27.46
CA ASP A 648 34.92 -13.55 -27.26
C ASP A 648 36.02 -14.04 -28.23
N ARG A 649 37.03 -14.74 -27.71
CA ARG A 649 38.11 -15.38 -28.48
C ARG A 649 37.92 -16.89 -28.63
N GLY A 650 36.83 -17.44 -28.11
CA GLY A 650 36.54 -18.87 -28.08
C GLY A 650 37.05 -19.57 -26.83
N SER A 651 36.86 -20.89 -26.80
CA SER A 651 37.33 -21.76 -25.72
C SER A 651 38.84 -21.95 -25.76
N GLY A 652 39.49 -21.77 -24.63
CA GLY A 652 40.87 -22.18 -24.37
C GLY A 652 40.93 -23.32 -23.36
N GLU A 653 42.15 -23.81 -23.06
CA GLU A 653 42.38 -24.96 -22.15
C GLU A 653 41.83 -24.74 -20.73
N GLU A 654 41.73 -23.50 -20.25
CA GLU A 654 41.29 -23.16 -18.89
C GLU A 654 39.91 -22.49 -18.80
N GLY A 655 39.16 -22.46 -19.91
CA GLY A 655 37.88 -21.75 -20.02
C GLY A 655 37.81 -20.83 -21.23
N ARG A 656 36.74 -20.03 -21.33
CA ARG A 656 36.52 -19.11 -22.44
C ARG A 656 37.38 -17.85 -22.27
N ARG A 657 38.05 -17.42 -23.34
CA ARG A 657 38.95 -16.26 -23.31
C ARG A 657 38.29 -15.02 -23.90
N TRP A 658 38.53 -13.88 -23.28
CA TRP A 658 37.96 -12.59 -23.67
C TRP A 658 39.04 -11.53 -23.81
N ASP A 659 38.98 -10.75 -24.88
CA ASP A 659 39.65 -9.45 -24.93
C ASP A 659 38.68 -8.41 -24.35
N VAL A 660 39.16 -7.57 -23.43
CA VAL A 660 38.35 -6.54 -22.76
C VAL A 660 39.00 -5.19 -22.92
N TRP A 661 38.21 -4.17 -23.22
CA TRP A 661 38.68 -2.79 -23.20
C TRP A 661 37.56 -1.81 -22.83
N ILE A 662 37.92 -0.64 -22.31
CA ILE A 662 36.99 0.46 -22.11
C ILE A 662 37.34 1.58 -23.09
N ARG A 663 36.35 2.03 -23.86
CA ARG A 663 36.46 3.19 -24.75
C ARG A 663 36.06 4.47 -24.01
N ASP A 664 36.81 5.53 -24.21
CA ASP A 664 36.40 6.89 -23.85
C ASP A 664 35.44 7.49 -24.90
N ALA A 665 34.91 8.69 -24.61
CA ALA A 665 34.03 9.43 -25.50
C ALA A 665 34.66 9.77 -26.87
N ASP A 666 35.99 9.81 -26.96
CA ASP A 666 36.73 10.10 -28.19
C ASP A 666 37.05 8.81 -28.99
N GLY A 667 36.55 7.65 -28.54
CA GLY A 667 36.76 6.33 -29.14
C GLY A 667 38.12 5.69 -28.82
N GLY A 668 38.89 6.32 -27.93
CA GLY A 668 40.17 5.89 -27.43
C GLY A 668 40.10 4.78 -26.39
N MET A 669 41.11 3.91 -26.36
CA MET A 669 41.19 2.83 -25.37
C MET A 669 41.77 3.34 -24.06
N ALA A 670 40.91 3.48 -23.04
CA ALA A 670 41.30 3.92 -21.70
C ALA A 670 41.76 2.76 -20.80
N VAL A 671 41.12 1.61 -20.91
CA VAL A 671 41.49 0.37 -20.18
C VAL A 671 41.66 -0.75 -21.19
N LYS A 672 42.67 -1.60 -20.98
CA LYS A 672 42.90 -2.82 -21.78
C LYS A 672 43.11 -4.01 -20.85
N GLY A 673 42.48 -5.13 -21.14
CA GLY A 673 42.65 -6.36 -20.39
C GLY A 673 42.29 -7.62 -21.16
N THR A 674 42.50 -8.74 -20.50
CA THR A 674 42.16 -10.08 -20.96
C THR A 674 41.54 -10.86 -19.81
N ALA A 675 40.42 -11.53 -20.05
CA ALA A 675 39.73 -12.33 -19.05
C ALA A 675 39.63 -13.80 -19.47
N THR A 676 39.61 -14.69 -18.48
CA THR A 676 39.25 -16.09 -18.64
C THR A 676 38.00 -16.36 -17.79
N THR A 677 36.96 -16.92 -18.39
CA THR A 677 35.68 -17.21 -17.73
C THR A 677 35.27 -18.67 -17.88
N VAL A 678 34.35 -19.10 -17.03
CA VAL A 678 33.61 -20.35 -17.14
C VAL A 678 32.12 -20.05 -17.25
N ASP A 679 31.36 -20.96 -17.87
CA ASP A 679 29.90 -20.80 -17.99
C ASP A 679 29.28 -20.91 -16.58
N GLY A 680 28.54 -19.89 -16.15
CA GLY A 680 27.91 -19.87 -14.83
C GLY A 680 26.57 -20.60 -14.80
N PHE A 681 26.24 -21.26 -13.69
CA PHE A 681 24.85 -21.65 -13.42
C PHE A 681 23.99 -20.38 -13.32
N SER A 682 22.97 -20.29 -14.18
CA SER A 682 21.98 -19.21 -14.20
C SER A 682 21.12 -19.26 -12.93
N ARG A 683 21.59 -18.65 -11.83
CA ARG A 683 20.70 -18.03 -10.84
C ARG A 683 20.73 -16.53 -11.11
N ALA A 684 19.56 -16.00 -11.44
CA ALA A 684 19.35 -14.60 -11.78
C ALA A 684 19.75 -13.71 -10.59
N PHE A 685 20.99 -13.22 -10.58
CA PHE A 685 21.35 -12.05 -9.82
C PHE A 685 21.00 -10.84 -10.69
N ALA A 686 19.78 -10.34 -10.52
CA ALA A 686 19.43 -8.99 -10.89
C ALA A 686 20.10 -8.03 -9.91
N ALA A 687 20.84 -7.04 -10.39
CA ALA A 687 21.08 -5.81 -9.64
C ALA A 687 21.60 -4.70 -10.55
N CYS A 688 20.86 -3.59 -10.55
CA CYS A 688 21.34 -2.23 -10.42
C CYS A 688 22.69 -1.88 -11.08
N VAL A 689 22.60 -1.25 -12.25
CA VAL A 689 23.51 -0.19 -12.69
C VAL A 689 22.74 1.11 -12.70
#